data_AF-A0A9W8YWU3-F1
#
_entry.id   AF-A0A9W8YWU3-F1
#
_cell.length_a   1.000
_cell.length_b   1.000
_cell.length_c   1.000
_cell.angle_alpha   90.00
_cell.angle_beta   90.00
_cell.angle_gamma   90.00
#
_symmetry.space_group_name_H-M   'P 1'
#
loop_
_entity.id
_entity.type
_entity.pdbx_description
1 polymer ?
#
loop_
_entity_poly.entity_id
_entity_poly.type
_entity_poly.pdbx_seq_one_letter_code
_entity_poly.pdbx_strand_id
1 'polypeptide(L)'
;MAQPLTESEIIFPHLSNTPKFSTTLSSLKRSALSITNRLNSITKDSEFVTSVSNAYDLPLVANERCGSWYIPLDLKASSVYFKSTDGHMGEWAFSLRRLNLQLLDVINQHGGCVIADSTRRGKSMPDALSKTVPFWCCVMNRAIFGVEKKGDDSLSLFTPPSAVSESENTQMERRIDGFVQQFLEICKPDLPALRSKLQKPLRPLWVTQSSTLPHNTPDFPGFHPIVLCTASRRVRGAEASEGGYIQGAADDHEAWSHGLTPALFWSHKDSLLQTNEEDLPTKIASLVSQERVTDAVTTLIKPTSNLFVSASENVDLTSFDTVISCTPQPLSQPLLKDAAIKAYLHLPCQIGKLGSRDLRNQLPALRSLPSTTAGKTLICCPTGKDLSVGTALAYLCLYATSDGTVNLSQPREARDIDKTFIKQRLSWITTSNPALNPSRATLQSVNSMLMSHSPETGKGALQETRNASDFDSNWAPLLPPPTSKLEAARLDSPAPADTPGSDRNNDAHPAPAESHVATPRNLPPHSPQDAIFATLENSTWRFTRHLSSALPTHPSGRVTGTATFTPTPLANTLLYTESGEFETDSGMKFTARRRYVYQLVRAVDSDQGDRGKDGEEGTFIRVRFFDDAVRRDDIGGSGEGVGGLFVEMGSLGGHAGIAGGELVAKNRDSHLCGEDMYAASWTFSSRMARKGEEGEQWWEVRYDVKGPKKEYVSTTRYTQQL
;
A
#
# COMPACT_ATOMS: atom_id res chain seq x y z
N MET A 1 -12.53 14.83 25.22
CA MET A 1 -12.43 13.66 24.31
C MET A 1 -11.02 13.12 24.47
N ALA A 2 -10.87 11.94 25.05
CA ALA A 2 -9.57 11.33 25.31
C ALA A 2 -8.88 10.97 23.99
N GLN A 3 -7.60 11.31 23.85
CA GLN A 3 -6.78 10.90 22.71
C GLN A 3 -6.67 9.37 22.66
N PRO A 4 -6.57 8.76 21.46
CA PRO A 4 -6.22 7.35 21.34
C PRO A 4 -4.80 7.13 21.88
N LEU A 5 -4.67 6.24 22.86
CA LEU A 5 -3.41 5.89 23.51
C LEU A 5 -2.36 5.44 22.50
N THR A 6 -1.11 5.84 22.72
CA THR A 6 0.05 5.47 21.90
C THR A 6 0.84 4.32 22.55
N GLU A 7 1.58 3.58 21.75
CA GLU A 7 2.31 2.36 22.15
C GLU A 7 3.31 2.55 23.31
N SER A 8 3.80 3.78 23.53
CA SER A 8 4.67 4.13 24.66
C SER A 8 3.99 4.02 26.03
N GLU A 9 2.66 3.90 26.05
CA GLU A 9 1.83 4.02 27.25
C GLU A 9 1.38 2.66 27.80
N ILE A 10 1.64 1.55 27.09
CA ILE A 10 1.07 0.23 27.44
C ILE A 10 2.10 -0.80 27.94
N ILE A 11 3.42 -0.74 27.69
CA ILE A 11 4.36 -1.75 28.26
C ILE A 11 5.75 -1.14 28.59
N PHE A 12 6.40 -1.73 29.61
CA PHE A 12 7.71 -1.47 30.23
C PHE A 12 8.76 -0.68 29.44
N PRO A 13 9.41 0.34 30.07
CA PRO A 13 10.47 1.10 29.42
C PRO A 13 11.69 0.20 29.14
N HIS A 14 12.11 0.24 27.88
CA HIS A 14 13.42 -0.07 27.31
C HIS A 14 13.98 -1.52 27.37
N LEU A 15 14.01 -2.13 26.17
CA LEU A 15 15.04 -3.01 25.59
C LEU A 15 15.55 -4.16 26.48
N SER A 16 14.87 -5.31 26.38
CA SER A 16 15.55 -6.61 26.39
C SER A 16 14.66 -7.69 25.75
N ASN A 17 14.97 -8.05 24.50
CA ASN A 17 14.68 -9.32 23.80
C ASN A 17 13.27 -9.96 23.79
N THR A 18 12.20 -9.27 24.17
CA THR A 18 10.88 -9.56 23.57
C THR A 18 10.72 -8.73 22.31
N PRO A 19 10.49 -9.31 21.11
CA PRO A 19 10.06 -8.50 19.97
C PRO A 19 8.83 -7.73 20.45
N LYS A 20 8.89 -6.38 20.41
CA LYS A 20 7.85 -5.48 20.95
C LYS A 20 6.51 -6.07 20.54
N PHE A 21 5.52 -6.16 21.42
CA PHE A 21 4.23 -6.77 21.07
C PHE A 21 3.66 -6.14 19.78
N SER A 22 3.94 -4.85 19.54
CA SER A 22 3.74 -4.20 18.26
C SER A 22 4.58 -4.77 17.12
N THR A 23 5.92 -4.93 17.19
CA THR A 23 6.73 -5.61 16.16
C THR A 23 6.36 -7.08 15.98
N THR A 24 5.94 -7.80 17.01
CA THR A 24 5.46 -9.18 16.91
C THR A 24 4.08 -9.22 16.27
N LEU A 25 3.15 -8.35 16.67
CA LEU A 25 1.87 -8.18 15.98
C LEU A 25 2.02 -7.58 14.59
N SER A 26 3.03 -6.76 14.34
CA SER A 26 3.34 -6.15 13.04
C SER A 26 4.00 -7.17 12.15
N SER A 27 4.88 -8.01 12.69
CA SER A 27 5.49 -9.16 11.99
C SER A 27 4.44 -10.24 11.75
N LEU A 28 3.57 -10.52 12.70
CA LEU A 28 2.41 -11.41 12.54
C LEU A 28 1.41 -10.84 11.53
N LYS A 29 1.09 -9.54 11.58
CA LYS A 29 0.26 -8.86 10.57
C LYS A 29 0.95 -8.81 9.21
N ARG A 30 2.26 -8.57 9.14
CA ARG A 30 3.06 -8.54 7.90
C ARG A 30 3.19 -9.94 7.30
N SER A 31 3.32 -10.97 8.13
CA SER A 31 3.29 -12.38 7.71
C SER A 31 1.89 -12.80 7.29
N ALA A 32 0.83 -12.34 7.98
CA ALA A 32 -0.55 -12.61 7.61
C ALA A 32 -0.91 -11.93 6.27
N LEU A 33 -0.34 -10.76 5.99
CA LEU A 33 -0.54 -9.98 4.76
C LEU A 33 0.58 -10.16 3.72
N SER A 34 1.37 -11.23 3.83
CA SER A 34 2.49 -11.57 2.97
C SER A 34 2.07 -11.72 1.50
N ILE A 35 3.02 -11.54 0.57
CA ILE A 35 2.76 -11.74 -0.86
C ILE A 35 2.31 -13.19 -1.09
N THR A 36 3.00 -14.13 -0.45
CA THR A 36 2.66 -15.56 -0.49
C THR A 36 1.20 -15.83 -0.11
N ASN A 37 0.74 -15.25 1.00
CA ASN A 37 -0.63 -15.43 1.47
C ASN A 37 -1.65 -14.79 0.52
N ARG A 38 -1.31 -13.66 -0.11
CA ARG A 38 -2.17 -13.01 -1.10
C ARG A 38 -2.33 -13.85 -2.35
N LEU A 39 -1.22 -14.34 -2.92
CA LEU A 39 -1.25 -15.20 -4.10
C LEU A 39 -2.00 -16.52 -3.84
N ASN A 40 -1.80 -17.13 -2.67
CA ASN A 40 -2.54 -18.31 -2.24
C ASN A 40 -4.04 -18.05 -2.07
N SER A 41 -4.40 -16.90 -1.46
CA SER A 41 -5.81 -16.52 -1.28
C SER A 41 -6.50 -16.24 -2.61
N ILE A 42 -5.82 -15.54 -3.53
CA ILE A 42 -6.30 -15.31 -4.89
C ILE A 42 -6.53 -16.63 -5.62
N THR A 43 -5.59 -17.58 -5.51
CA THR A 43 -5.70 -18.90 -6.13
C THR A 43 -6.94 -19.65 -5.62
N LYS A 44 -7.12 -19.71 -4.30
CA LYS A 44 -8.28 -20.38 -3.67
C LYS A 44 -9.61 -19.71 -4.06
N ASP A 45 -9.65 -18.38 -4.04
CA ASP A 45 -10.86 -17.64 -4.42
C ASP A 45 -11.19 -17.80 -5.91
N SER A 46 -10.18 -17.99 -6.76
CA SER A 46 -10.36 -18.23 -8.20
C SER A 46 -11.01 -19.58 -8.51
N GLU A 47 -10.71 -20.63 -7.72
CA GLU A 47 -11.39 -21.92 -7.83
C GLU A 47 -12.89 -21.77 -7.58
N PHE A 48 -13.27 -20.99 -6.57
CA PHE A 48 -14.67 -20.67 -6.31
C PHE A 48 -15.30 -19.89 -7.48
N VAL A 49 -14.67 -18.82 -7.96
CA VAL A 49 -15.16 -18.04 -9.11
C VAL A 49 -15.40 -18.93 -10.34
N THR A 50 -14.48 -19.85 -10.60
CA THR A 50 -14.60 -20.84 -11.69
C THR A 50 -15.77 -21.79 -11.47
N SER A 51 -15.97 -22.26 -10.22
CA SER A 51 -17.12 -23.13 -9.88
C SER A 51 -18.46 -22.42 -10.09
N VAL A 52 -18.54 -21.10 -9.85
CA VAL A 52 -19.75 -20.30 -10.12
C VAL A 52 -20.00 -20.21 -11.62
N SER A 53 -18.97 -19.92 -12.42
CA SER A 53 -19.10 -19.92 -13.89
C SER A 53 -19.60 -21.25 -14.42
N ASN A 54 -19.05 -22.36 -13.94
CA ASN A 54 -19.46 -23.71 -14.35
C ASN A 54 -20.90 -24.05 -13.90
N ALA A 55 -21.29 -23.68 -12.68
CA ALA A 55 -22.63 -23.99 -12.15
C ALA A 55 -23.75 -23.25 -12.89
N TYR A 56 -23.46 -22.05 -13.41
CA TYR A 56 -24.41 -21.27 -14.20
C TYR A 56 -24.23 -21.44 -15.71
N ASP A 57 -23.15 -22.10 -16.17
CA ASP A 57 -22.73 -22.19 -17.57
C ASP A 57 -22.65 -20.82 -18.27
N LEU A 58 -21.99 -19.87 -17.60
CA LEU A 58 -21.90 -18.47 -18.04
C LEU A 58 -20.45 -17.97 -18.08
N PRO A 59 -20.08 -17.11 -19.05
CA PRO A 59 -18.72 -16.60 -19.18
C PRO A 59 -18.31 -15.69 -18.02
N LEU A 60 -17.02 -15.72 -17.69
CA LEU A 60 -16.42 -14.87 -16.66
C LEU A 60 -16.05 -13.48 -17.20
N VAL A 61 -16.52 -12.46 -16.49
CA VAL A 61 -16.24 -11.05 -16.75
C VAL A 61 -15.55 -10.45 -15.52
N ALA A 62 -14.38 -9.86 -15.72
CA ALA A 62 -13.64 -9.23 -14.64
C ALA A 62 -14.15 -7.82 -14.37
N ASN A 63 -14.49 -7.47 -13.13
CA ASN A 63 -14.50 -6.06 -12.74
C ASN A 63 -13.05 -5.61 -12.47
N GLU A 64 -12.51 -4.75 -13.33
CA GLU A 64 -11.06 -4.39 -13.41
C GLU A 64 -10.49 -3.65 -12.19
N ARG A 65 -11.25 -3.55 -11.09
CA ARG A 65 -10.70 -3.17 -9.79
C ARG A 65 -9.80 -4.26 -9.21
N CYS A 66 -10.31 -5.48 -9.17
CA CYS A 66 -9.54 -6.64 -8.70
C CYS A 66 -9.99 -7.97 -9.32
N GLY A 67 -11.12 -8.01 -10.02
CA GLY A 67 -11.71 -9.23 -10.60
C GLY A 67 -10.76 -10.02 -11.49
N SER A 68 -9.90 -9.33 -12.24
CA SER A 68 -8.90 -9.96 -13.13
C SER A 68 -7.91 -10.85 -12.39
N TRP A 69 -7.66 -10.60 -11.10
CA TRP A 69 -6.80 -11.46 -10.29
C TRP A 69 -7.43 -12.81 -10.00
N TYR A 70 -8.76 -12.89 -9.96
CA TYR A 70 -9.50 -14.11 -9.59
C TYR A 70 -9.97 -14.94 -10.81
N ILE A 71 -9.68 -14.49 -12.03
CA ILE A 71 -10.08 -15.18 -13.26
C ILE A 71 -8.83 -15.58 -14.04
N PRO A 72 -8.59 -16.89 -14.28
CA PRO A 72 -7.51 -17.36 -15.14
C PRO A 72 -7.61 -16.78 -16.56
N LEU A 73 -6.46 -16.57 -17.22
CA LEU A 73 -6.37 -15.85 -18.50
C LEU A 73 -7.22 -16.48 -19.61
N ASP A 74 -7.24 -17.81 -19.67
CA ASP A 74 -7.97 -18.61 -20.64
C ASP A 74 -9.50 -18.60 -20.42
N LEU A 75 -9.94 -18.30 -19.19
CA LEU A 75 -11.36 -18.25 -18.83
C LEU A 75 -11.97 -16.85 -18.88
N LYS A 76 -11.15 -15.80 -18.99
CA LYS A 76 -11.62 -14.41 -18.99
C LYS A 76 -12.22 -14.04 -20.35
N ALA A 77 -13.55 -13.95 -20.40
CA ALA A 77 -14.27 -13.57 -21.63
C ALA A 77 -14.25 -12.06 -21.89
N SER A 78 -14.36 -11.23 -20.84
CA SER A 78 -14.40 -9.78 -20.98
C SER A 78 -14.08 -9.06 -19.68
N SER A 79 -14.17 -7.73 -19.73
CA SER A 79 -13.87 -6.82 -18.64
C SER A 79 -14.89 -5.68 -18.54
N VAL A 80 -15.16 -5.27 -17.31
CA VAL A 80 -15.98 -4.10 -16.97
C VAL A 80 -15.27 -3.28 -15.89
N TYR A 81 -15.73 -2.04 -15.71
CA TYR A 81 -15.22 -1.16 -14.66
C TYR A 81 -16.39 -0.51 -13.90
N PHE A 82 -16.89 -1.22 -12.90
CA PHE A 82 -17.86 -0.72 -11.93
C PHE A 82 -17.14 -0.28 -10.66
N LYS A 83 -17.33 0.97 -10.23
CA LYS A 83 -16.63 1.52 -9.06
C LYS A 83 -17.54 1.54 -7.85
N SER A 84 -17.09 0.94 -6.75
CA SER A 84 -17.80 0.90 -5.47
C SER A 84 -18.28 2.26 -4.96
N THR A 85 -17.49 3.33 -5.15
CA THR A 85 -17.88 4.68 -4.71
C THR A 85 -19.17 5.18 -5.34
N ASP A 86 -19.50 4.71 -6.54
CA ASP A 86 -20.71 5.10 -7.25
C ASP A 86 -21.96 4.46 -6.59
N GLY A 87 -21.77 3.43 -5.75
CA GLY A 87 -22.82 2.79 -4.95
C GLY A 87 -22.84 3.21 -3.47
N HIS A 88 -21.98 4.13 -3.02
CA HIS A 88 -21.98 4.54 -1.61
C HIS A 88 -23.29 5.25 -1.23
N MET A 89 -23.75 5.01 0.00
CA MET A 89 -24.95 5.64 0.55
C MET A 89 -24.83 7.16 0.52
N GLY A 90 -25.85 7.85 0.00
CA GLY A 90 -25.89 9.31 -0.14
C GLY A 90 -25.22 9.84 -1.42
N GLU A 91 -24.28 9.11 -2.01
CA GLU A 91 -23.60 9.50 -3.26
C GLU A 91 -24.29 8.98 -4.52
N TRP A 92 -24.82 7.75 -4.48
CA TRP A 92 -25.43 6.97 -5.59
C TRP A 92 -25.36 7.65 -6.96
N ALA A 93 -24.48 7.18 -7.84
CA ALA A 93 -24.20 7.83 -9.11
C ALA A 93 -24.19 6.83 -10.27
N PHE A 94 -24.68 7.27 -11.44
CA PHE A 94 -24.51 6.56 -12.69
C PHE A 94 -23.36 7.16 -13.50
N SER A 95 -22.36 6.36 -13.85
CA SER A 95 -21.17 6.87 -14.53
C SER A 95 -21.37 7.02 -16.04
N LEU A 96 -21.55 8.25 -16.51
CA LEU A 96 -21.56 8.59 -17.94
C LEU A 96 -20.19 8.45 -18.64
N ARG A 97 -19.14 8.11 -17.88
CA ARG A 97 -17.79 7.87 -18.40
C ARG A 97 -17.52 6.37 -18.58
N ARG A 98 -17.97 5.55 -17.63
CA ARG A 98 -17.74 4.10 -17.60
C ARG A 98 -19.06 3.42 -17.86
N LEU A 99 -19.47 3.46 -19.13
CA LEU A 99 -20.78 2.99 -19.55
C LEU A 99 -20.88 1.47 -19.59
N ASN A 100 -19.76 0.74 -19.64
CA ASN A 100 -19.72 -0.72 -19.65
C ASN A 100 -20.61 -1.40 -20.72
N LEU A 101 -20.87 -0.73 -21.86
CA LEU A 101 -21.77 -1.24 -22.92
C LEU A 101 -21.26 -2.50 -23.61
N GLN A 102 -19.94 -2.74 -23.58
CA GLN A 102 -19.33 -3.98 -24.08
C GLN A 102 -19.85 -5.23 -23.37
N LEU A 103 -20.39 -5.09 -22.16
CA LEU A 103 -21.01 -6.20 -21.44
C LEU A 103 -22.23 -6.75 -22.20
N LEU A 104 -22.94 -5.91 -22.94
CA LEU A 104 -24.08 -6.32 -23.75
C LEU A 104 -23.68 -7.21 -24.93
N ASP A 105 -22.44 -7.12 -25.42
CA ASP A 105 -21.93 -8.03 -26.44
C ASP A 105 -21.75 -9.44 -25.89
N VAL A 106 -21.23 -9.57 -24.66
CA VAL A 106 -21.12 -10.86 -23.96
C VAL A 106 -22.50 -11.46 -23.69
N ILE A 107 -23.44 -10.64 -23.21
CA ILE A 107 -24.81 -11.09 -22.91
C ILE A 107 -25.55 -11.53 -24.17
N ASN A 108 -25.38 -10.82 -25.29
CA ASN A 108 -25.97 -11.20 -26.56
C ASN A 108 -25.46 -12.57 -27.04
N GLN A 109 -24.17 -12.85 -26.84
CA GLN A 109 -23.55 -14.10 -27.28
C GLN A 109 -23.86 -15.30 -26.37
N HIS A 110 -23.90 -15.09 -25.06
CA HIS A 110 -23.96 -16.16 -24.07
C HIS A 110 -25.24 -16.20 -23.22
N GLY A 111 -26.16 -15.24 -23.42
CA GLY A 111 -27.42 -15.18 -22.68
C GLY A 111 -27.30 -14.66 -21.25
N GLY A 112 -26.09 -14.35 -20.75
CA GLY A 112 -25.81 -13.84 -19.41
C GLY A 112 -24.30 -13.75 -19.16
N CYS A 113 -23.91 -13.47 -17.91
CA CYS A 113 -22.49 -13.52 -17.52
C CYS A 113 -22.31 -13.64 -15.99
N VAL A 114 -21.10 -14.01 -15.58
CA VAL A 114 -20.64 -13.92 -14.19
C VAL A 114 -19.64 -12.78 -14.06
N ILE A 115 -19.95 -11.77 -13.23
CA ILE A 115 -19.03 -10.67 -12.93
C ILE A 115 -18.32 -10.95 -11.60
N ALA A 116 -17.00 -11.08 -11.63
CA ALA A 116 -16.20 -11.30 -10.44
C ALA A 116 -15.62 -9.99 -9.88
N ASP A 117 -15.76 -9.80 -8.58
CA ASP A 117 -15.10 -8.74 -7.81
C ASP A 117 -14.87 -9.20 -6.37
N SER A 118 -14.10 -8.46 -5.59
CA SER A 118 -13.88 -8.76 -4.17
C SER A 118 -13.91 -7.50 -3.31
N THR A 119 -13.91 -7.68 -1.99
CA THR A 119 -13.83 -6.57 -1.05
C THR A 119 -13.05 -7.00 0.19
N ARG A 120 -12.28 -6.07 0.74
CA ARG A 120 -11.56 -6.23 2.01
C ARG A 120 -12.50 -6.37 3.22
N ARG A 121 -11.87 -6.66 4.36
CA ARG A 121 -12.47 -7.02 5.66
C ARG A 121 -13.72 -6.21 6.04
N GLY A 122 -14.69 -6.91 6.63
CA GLY A 122 -15.88 -6.34 7.27
C GLY A 122 -17.13 -6.41 6.40
N LYS A 123 -16.99 -6.27 5.07
CA LYS A 123 -18.09 -6.38 4.11
C LYS A 123 -18.23 -7.82 3.60
N SER A 124 -19.46 -8.25 3.37
CA SER A 124 -19.77 -9.53 2.69
C SER A 124 -19.68 -9.43 1.18
N MET A 125 -19.80 -8.21 0.63
CA MET A 125 -19.90 -7.94 -0.80
C MET A 125 -19.47 -6.49 -1.07
N PRO A 126 -18.74 -6.22 -2.17
CA PRO A 126 -18.42 -4.85 -2.58
C PRO A 126 -19.67 -4.08 -3.00
N ASP A 127 -19.70 -2.77 -2.72
CA ASP A 127 -20.79 -1.88 -3.18
C ASP A 127 -20.92 -1.84 -4.71
N ALA A 128 -19.84 -2.18 -5.43
CA ALA A 128 -19.89 -2.35 -6.89
C ALA A 128 -20.91 -3.43 -7.29
N LEU A 129 -20.94 -4.57 -6.60
CA LEU A 129 -21.84 -5.69 -6.88
C LEU A 129 -23.20 -5.54 -6.19
N SER A 130 -23.26 -4.99 -4.97
CA SER A 130 -24.54 -4.85 -4.28
C SER A 130 -25.39 -3.68 -4.77
N LYS A 131 -24.78 -2.65 -5.38
CA LYS A 131 -25.46 -1.38 -5.72
C LYS A 131 -25.12 -0.85 -7.11
N THR A 132 -23.83 -0.72 -7.48
CA THR A 132 -23.44 -0.08 -8.76
C THR A 132 -23.86 -0.87 -9.99
N VAL A 133 -23.64 -2.19 -10.02
CA VAL A 133 -24.10 -3.03 -11.14
C VAL A 133 -25.62 -3.13 -11.19
N PRO A 134 -26.35 -3.28 -10.06
CA PRO A 134 -27.81 -3.12 -10.03
C PRO A 134 -28.33 -1.81 -10.62
N PHE A 135 -27.72 -0.67 -10.27
CA PHE A 135 -28.03 0.63 -10.88
C PHE A 135 -27.89 0.56 -12.40
N TRP A 136 -26.76 0.02 -12.87
CA TRP A 136 -26.50 -0.09 -14.30
C TRP A 136 -27.52 -0.98 -15.01
N CYS A 137 -27.84 -2.16 -14.45
CA CYS A 137 -28.85 -3.06 -15.02
C CYS A 137 -30.21 -2.37 -15.13
N CYS A 138 -30.65 -1.68 -14.08
CA CYS A 138 -31.94 -0.97 -14.06
C CYS A 138 -31.97 0.18 -15.08
N VAL A 139 -30.90 0.99 -15.16
CA VAL A 139 -30.79 2.07 -16.14
C VAL A 139 -30.81 1.54 -17.57
N MET A 140 -30.06 0.47 -17.87
CA MET A 140 -30.09 -0.16 -19.21
C MET A 140 -31.46 -0.72 -19.53
N ASN A 141 -32.10 -1.41 -18.58
CA ASN A 141 -33.43 -1.97 -18.76
C ASN A 141 -34.47 -0.88 -19.08
N ARG A 142 -34.50 0.21 -18.32
CA ARG A 142 -35.44 1.31 -18.57
C ARG A 142 -35.11 2.10 -19.83
N ALA A 143 -33.84 2.32 -20.14
CA ALA A 143 -33.45 3.02 -21.36
C ALA A 143 -33.82 2.23 -22.63
N ILE A 144 -33.68 0.89 -22.60
CA ILE A 144 -33.89 0.02 -23.77
C ILE A 144 -35.34 -0.44 -23.89
N PHE A 145 -35.99 -0.82 -22.79
CA PHE A 145 -37.35 -1.39 -22.78
C PHE A 145 -38.43 -0.46 -22.23
N GLY A 146 -38.08 0.69 -21.66
CA GLY A 146 -39.04 1.54 -20.92
C GLY A 146 -40.19 2.10 -21.75
N VAL A 147 -40.05 2.16 -23.08
CA VAL A 147 -41.15 2.54 -23.99
C VAL A 147 -42.15 1.38 -24.16
N GLU A 148 -41.65 0.16 -24.34
CA GLU A 148 -42.47 -1.04 -24.59
C GLU A 148 -43.09 -1.63 -23.32
N LYS A 149 -42.34 -1.61 -22.21
CA LYS A 149 -42.64 -2.31 -20.96
C LYS A 149 -42.77 -1.36 -19.77
N LYS A 150 -43.37 -0.19 -19.99
CA LYS A 150 -43.49 0.84 -18.95
C LYS A 150 -44.24 0.30 -17.73
N GLY A 151 -43.61 0.37 -16.55
CA GLY A 151 -44.20 -0.10 -15.29
C GLY A 151 -44.15 -1.61 -15.08
N ASP A 152 -43.43 -2.35 -15.92
CA ASP A 152 -43.16 -3.79 -15.72
C ASP A 152 -42.14 -3.96 -14.59
N ASP A 153 -42.48 -4.78 -13.59
CA ASP A 153 -41.62 -5.08 -12.43
C ASP A 153 -40.26 -5.66 -12.83
N SER A 154 -40.13 -6.22 -14.04
CA SER A 154 -38.85 -6.66 -14.57
C SER A 154 -37.83 -5.54 -14.78
N LEU A 155 -38.28 -4.30 -14.90
CA LEU A 155 -37.45 -3.09 -15.05
C LEU A 155 -37.15 -2.36 -13.74
N SER A 156 -37.61 -2.89 -12.59
CA SER A 156 -37.34 -2.33 -11.26
C SER A 156 -35.87 -2.50 -10.85
N LEU A 157 -35.44 -1.76 -9.82
CA LEU A 157 -34.12 -1.96 -9.22
C LEU A 157 -34.10 -3.18 -8.29
N PHE A 158 -33.21 -4.13 -8.60
CA PHE A 158 -32.99 -5.32 -7.79
C PHE A 158 -31.69 -5.18 -7.00
N THR A 159 -31.76 -5.18 -5.67
CA THR A 159 -30.59 -5.15 -4.78
C THR A 159 -30.63 -6.32 -3.79
N PRO A 160 -29.49 -6.80 -3.26
CA PRO A 160 -29.47 -7.91 -2.32
C PRO A 160 -29.96 -7.43 -0.93
N PRO A 161 -31.05 -8.00 -0.36
CA PRO A 161 -31.58 -7.57 0.94
C PRO A 161 -30.59 -7.74 2.09
N SER A 162 -29.61 -8.64 1.95
CA SER A 162 -28.56 -8.87 2.94
C SER A 162 -27.51 -7.74 3.01
N ALA A 163 -27.46 -6.84 2.04
CA ALA A 163 -26.50 -5.74 2.00
C ALA A 163 -27.12 -4.35 1.74
N VAL A 164 -28.37 -4.30 1.28
CA VAL A 164 -29.11 -3.07 0.99
C VAL A 164 -30.45 -3.15 1.67
N SER A 165 -30.71 -2.25 2.62
CA SER A 165 -32.01 -2.19 3.30
C SER A 165 -33.12 -1.72 2.34
N GLU A 166 -34.38 -2.05 2.63
CA GLU A 166 -35.52 -1.62 1.82
C GLU A 166 -35.63 -0.08 1.72
N SER A 167 -35.34 0.62 2.82
CA SER A 167 -35.27 2.09 2.83
C SER A 167 -34.17 2.62 1.92
N GLU A 168 -32.99 1.98 1.92
CA GLU A 168 -31.90 2.34 1.02
C GLU A 168 -32.28 2.07 -0.44
N ASN A 169 -32.83 0.90 -0.75
CA ASN A 169 -33.31 0.53 -2.07
C ASN A 169 -34.34 1.54 -2.60
N THR A 170 -35.31 1.95 -1.77
CA THR A 170 -36.33 2.95 -2.14
C THR A 170 -35.70 4.30 -2.47
N GLN A 171 -34.69 4.73 -1.71
CA GLN A 171 -33.98 5.99 -1.98
C GLN A 171 -33.13 5.90 -3.26
N MET A 172 -32.50 4.76 -3.50
CA MET A 172 -31.77 4.46 -4.74
C MET A 172 -32.70 4.49 -5.95
N GLU A 173 -33.86 3.84 -5.87
CA GLU A 173 -34.84 3.73 -6.95
C GLU A 173 -35.32 5.11 -7.43
N ARG A 174 -35.54 6.05 -6.49
CA ARG A 174 -35.92 7.44 -6.79
C ARG A 174 -34.90 8.21 -7.63
N ARG A 175 -33.66 7.72 -7.75
CA ARG A 175 -32.60 8.36 -8.57
C ARG A 175 -32.52 7.80 -9.99
N ILE A 176 -33.10 6.62 -10.24
CA ILE A 176 -32.95 5.89 -11.51
C ILE A 176 -33.42 6.70 -12.70
N ASP A 177 -34.61 7.31 -12.63
CA ASP A 177 -35.19 8.00 -13.79
C ASP A 177 -34.32 9.19 -14.21
N GLY A 178 -33.71 9.88 -13.26
CA GLY A 178 -32.72 10.93 -13.54
C GLY A 178 -31.46 10.39 -14.22
N PHE A 179 -30.99 9.18 -13.86
CA PHE A 179 -29.86 8.54 -14.53
C PHE A 179 -30.21 8.07 -15.94
N VAL A 180 -31.41 7.52 -16.14
CA VAL A 180 -31.93 7.16 -17.47
C VAL A 180 -31.98 8.40 -18.35
N GLN A 181 -32.55 9.49 -17.86
CA GLN A 181 -32.59 10.76 -18.59
C GLN A 181 -31.19 11.26 -18.95
N GLN A 182 -30.25 11.29 -18.00
CA GLN A 182 -28.88 11.70 -18.26
C GLN A 182 -28.18 10.81 -19.29
N PHE A 183 -28.37 9.49 -19.23
CA PHE A 183 -27.81 8.56 -20.21
C PHE A 183 -28.34 8.84 -21.61
N LEU A 184 -29.67 9.01 -21.75
CA LEU A 184 -30.31 9.27 -23.03
C LEU A 184 -29.94 10.64 -23.62
N GLU A 185 -29.97 11.69 -22.81
CA GLU A 185 -29.77 13.08 -23.28
C GLU A 185 -28.30 13.42 -23.52
N ILE A 186 -27.38 12.93 -22.67
CA ILE A 186 -25.96 13.29 -22.72
C ILE A 186 -25.19 12.32 -23.60
N CYS A 187 -25.37 11.00 -23.42
CA CYS A 187 -24.62 10.02 -24.20
C CYS A 187 -25.24 9.76 -25.57
N LYS A 188 -26.56 10.00 -25.73
CA LYS A 188 -27.31 9.77 -26.98
C LYS A 188 -26.97 8.41 -27.61
N PRO A 189 -27.15 7.30 -26.87
CA PRO A 189 -26.81 5.98 -27.35
C PRO A 189 -27.68 5.58 -28.55
N ASP A 190 -27.15 4.71 -29.42
CA ASP A 190 -27.92 4.04 -30.46
C ASP A 190 -28.84 2.98 -29.83
N LEU A 191 -30.03 3.41 -29.40
CA LEU A 191 -31.01 2.52 -28.75
C LEU A 191 -31.42 1.32 -29.62
N PRO A 192 -31.69 1.46 -30.94
CA PRO A 192 -31.92 0.31 -31.82
C PRO A 192 -30.78 -0.72 -31.79
N ALA A 193 -29.52 -0.27 -31.86
CA ALA A 193 -28.37 -1.18 -31.77
C ALA A 193 -28.21 -1.81 -30.38
N LEU A 194 -28.57 -1.12 -29.30
CA LEU A 194 -28.59 -1.71 -27.96
C LEU A 194 -29.72 -2.73 -27.81
N ARG A 195 -30.91 -2.42 -28.34
CA ARG A 195 -32.09 -3.30 -28.31
C ARG A 195 -31.89 -4.57 -29.13
N SER A 196 -31.10 -4.53 -30.21
CA SER A 196 -30.75 -5.72 -30.99
C SER A 196 -29.81 -6.66 -30.23
N LYS A 197 -28.92 -6.12 -29.38
CA LYS A 197 -28.05 -6.92 -28.50
C LYS A 197 -28.77 -7.45 -27.27
N LEU A 198 -29.74 -6.71 -26.75
CA LEU A 198 -30.43 -7.05 -25.50
C LEU A 198 -31.91 -7.33 -25.76
N GLN A 199 -32.26 -8.62 -25.81
CA GLN A 199 -33.62 -9.07 -26.12
C GLN A 199 -34.53 -9.23 -24.89
N LYS A 200 -33.92 -9.44 -23.71
CA LYS A 200 -34.64 -9.55 -22.43
C LYS A 200 -34.05 -8.57 -21.41
N PRO A 201 -34.80 -8.18 -20.37
CA PRO A 201 -34.24 -7.38 -19.28
C PRO A 201 -33.07 -8.10 -18.59
N LEU A 202 -32.13 -7.32 -18.07
CA LEU A 202 -31.04 -7.77 -17.21
C LEU A 202 -31.54 -8.02 -15.79
N ARG A 203 -31.09 -9.10 -15.16
CA ARG A 203 -31.37 -9.36 -13.74
C ARG A 203 -30.07 -9.67 -12.98
N PRO A 204 -29.68 -8.83 -11.99
CA PRO A 204 -28.58 -9.18 -11.11
C PRO A 204 -28.98 -10.33 -10.17
N LEU A 205 -28.06 -11.28 -9.99
CA LEU A 205 -28.12 -12.38 -9.03
C LEU A 205 -26.85 -12.31 -8.18
N TRP A 206 -26.90 -12.59 -6.88
CA TRP A 206 -25.72 -12.43 -6.02
C TRP A 206 -25.22 -13.77 -5.48
N VAL A 207 -23.94 -14.04 -5.69
CA VAL A 207 -23.28 -15.26 -5.25
C VAL A 207 -22.06 -14.90 -4.40
N THR A 208 -21.96 -15.56 -3.26
CA THR A 208 -20.85 -15.43 -2.30
C THR A 208 -20.36 -16.82 -1.95
N GLN A 209 -19.20 -16.96 -1.31
CA GLN A 209 -18.72 -18.28 -0.85
C GLN A 209 -19.63 -18.98 0.16
N SER A 210 -20.59 -18.26 0.78
CA SER A 210 -21.63 -18.88 1.62
C SER A 210 -22.88 -19.30 0.87
N SER A 211 -22.99 -18.97 -0.42
CA SER A 211 -24.14 -19.34 -1.25
C SER A 211 -24.05 -20.80 -1.68
N THR A 212 -25.19 -21.49 -1.71
CA THR A 212 -25.29 -22.81 -2.33
C THR A 212 -25.37 -22.64 -3.85
N LEU A 213 -24.46 -23.30 -4.58
CA LEU A 213 -24.47 -23.29 -6.04
C LEU A 213 -25.51 -24.28 -6.57
N PRO A 214 -26.16 -23.98 -7.72
CA PRO A 214 -27.13 -24.89 -8.31
C PRO A 214 -26.46 -26.19 -8.76
N HIS A 215 -27.15 -27.32 -8.58
CA HIS A 215 -26.65 -28.64 -9.01
C HIS A 215 -26.71 -28.83 -10.53
N ASN A 216 -27.69 -28.20 -11.19
CA ASN A 216 -27.86 -28.20 -12.64
C ASN A 216 -27.93 -26.76 -13.12
N THR A 217 -27.47 -26.52 -14.35
CA THR A 217 -27.54 -25.21 -15.00
C THR A 217 -28.98 -24.67 -14.99
N PRO A 218 -29.25 -23.53 -14.32
CA PRO A 218 -30.59 -22.96 -14.29
C PRO A 218 -30.96 -22.32 -15.63
N ASP A 219 -32.24 -22.45 -16.02
CA ASP A 219 -32.80 -21.72 -17.16
C ASP A 219 -33.48 -20.41 -16.70
N PHE A 220 -33.29 -19.35 -17.48
CA PHE A 220 -33.81 -18.01 -17.21
C PHE A 220 -34.60 -17.48 -18.42
N PRO A 221 -35.82 -17.97 -18.66
CA PRO A 221 -36.58 -17.62 -19.86
C PRO A 221 -36.99 -16.14 -19.90
N GLY A 222 -37.18 -15.49 -18.74
CA GLY A 222 -37.68 -14.12 -18.65
C GLY A 222 -36.63 -13.00 -18.64
N PHE A 223 -35.34 -13.31 -18.44
CA PHE A 223 -34.30 -12.30 -18.28
C PHE A 223 -32.91 -12.86 -18.59
N HIS A 224 -31.94 -11.97 -18.80
CA HIS A 224 -30.52 -12.34 -18.86
C HIS A 224 -29.89 -12.25 -17.46
N PRO A 225 -29.40 -13.36 -16.87
CA PRO A 225 -28.78 -13.35 -15.55
C PRO A 225 -27.43 -12.65 -15.59
N ILE A 226 -27.23 -11.72 -14.65
CA ILE A 226 -25.93 -11.11 -14.35
C ILE A 226 -25.53 -11.60 -12.96
N VAL A 227 -24.75 -12.68 -12.92
CA VAL A 227 -24.33 -13.32 -11.67
C VAL A 227 -23.16 -12.52 -11.08
N LEU A 228 -23.43 -11.81 -10.00
CA LEU A 228 -22.49 -10.96 -9.28
C LEU A 228 -21.78 -11.79 -8.21
N CYS A 229 -20.61 -12.28 -8.57
CA CYS A 229 -19.80 -13.19 -7.76
C CYS A 229 -18.82 -12.40 -6.89
N THR A 230 -19.04 -12.43 -5.57
CA THR A 230 -18.02 -11.99 -4.62
C THR A 230 -17.00 -13.11 -4.43
N ALA A 231 -15.80 -12.92 -4.97
CA ALA A 231 -14.78 -13.95 -5.04
C ALA A 231 -14.35 -14.45 -3.66
N SER A 232 -14.07 -13.53 -2.73
CA SER A 232 -13.53 -13.86 -1.40
C SER A 232 -14.61 -14.17 -0.37
N ARG A 233 -14.33 -15.14 0.52
CA ARG A 233 -15.18 -15.38 1.70
C ARG A 233 -15.04 -14.25 2.72
N ARG A 234 -16.12 -13.99 3.45
CA ARG A 234 -16.14 -13.01 4.55
C ARG A 234 -15.42 -13.56 5.77
N VAL A 235 -14.40 -12.85 6.23
CA VAL A 235 -13.70 -13.13 7.49
C VAL A 235 -14.40 -12.36 8.63
N ARG A 236 -14.90 -13.07 9.64
CA ARG A 236 -15.63 -12.48 10.80
C ARG A 236 -14.70 -12.05 11.95
N GLY A 237 -13.42 -12.39 11.89
CA GLY A 237 -12.38 -12.10 12.89
C GLY A 237 -11.21 -11.27 12.35
N ALA A 238 -10.02 -11.40 12.94
CA ALA A 238 -8.77 -10.82 12.42
C ALA A 238 -8.15 -11.78 11.39
N GLU A 239 -7.56 -11.29 10.29
CA GLU A 239 -6.99 -12.16 9.25
C GLU A 239 -5.90 -13.12 9.77
N ALA A 240 -5.20 -12.73 10.84
CA ALA A 240 -4.24 -13.60 11.53
C ALA A 240 -4.87 -14.88 12.11
N SER A 241 -6.20 -14.93 12.35
CA SER A 241 -6.90 -16.13 12.80
C SER A 241 -7.32 -17.07 11.67
N GLU A 242 -7.07 -16.72 10.41
CA GLU A 242 -7.57 -17.46 9.24
C GLU A 242 -6.50 -18.34 8.57
N GLY A 243 -5.40 -18.63 9.28
CA GLY A 243 -4.35 -19.53 8.78
C GLY A 243 -3.69 -19.06 7.49
N GLY A 244 -3.50 -17.75 7.33
CA GLY A 244 -2.87 -17.15 6.14
C GLY A 244 -3.83 -16.83 5.00
N TYR A 245 -5.14 -17.02 5.15
CA TYR A 245 -6.13 -16.54 4.18
C TYR A 245 -6.42 -15.04 4.35
N ILE A 246 -6.43 -14.30 3.24
CA ILE A 246 -6.70 -12.85 3.20
C ILE A 246 -7.96 -12.61 2.35
N GLN A 247 -9.01 -12.08 2.99
CA GLN A 247 -10.21 -11.67 2.29
C GLN A 247 -9.89 -10.49 1.36
N GLY A 248 -10.29 -10.60 0.08
CA GLY A 248 -10.07 -9.52 -0.89
C GLY A 248 -8.58 -9.26 -1.12
N ALA A 249 -7.78 -10.33 -1.20
CA ALA A 249 -6.31 -10.25 -1.32
C ALA A 249 -5.82 -9.36 -2.47
N ALA A 250 -6.57 -9.31 -3.58
CA ALA A 250 -6.27 -8.49 -4.75
C ALA A 250 -6.91 -7.09 -4.74
N ASP A 251 -7.78 -6.79 -3.77
CA ASP A 251 -8.27 -5.43 -3.57
C ASP A 251 -7.10 -4.53 -3.12
N ASP A 252 -7.07 -3.27 -3.57
CA ASP A 252 -5.89 -2.35 -3.59
C ASP A 252 -4.53 -3.06 -3.74
N HIS A 253 -4.37 -3.85 -4.81
CA HIS A 253 -3.16 -4.61 -5.11
C HIS A 253 -1.92 -3.75 -5.33
N GLU A 254 -2.09 -2.47 -5.66
CA GLU A 254 -1.02 -1.52 -5.86
C GLU A 254 -0.14 -1.35 -4.61
N ALA A 255 -0.66 -1.69 -3.42
CA ALA A 255 0.07 -1.61 -2.15
C ALA A 255 1.03 -2.78 -1.89
N TRP A 256 0.92 -3.91 -2.62
CA TRP A 256 1.69 -5.13 -2.34
C TRP A 256 2.23 -5.85 -3.57
N SER A 257 1.67 -5.61 -4.76
CA SER A 257 1.97 -6.41 -5.97
C SER A 257 3.39 -6.20 -6.51
N HIS A 258 4.11 -5.16 -6.09
CA HIS A 258 5.43 -4.82 -6.65
C HIS A 258 5.44 -4.70 -8.19
N GLY A 259 4.32 -4.27 -8.78
CA GLY A 259 4.16 -4.17 -10.24
C GLY A 259 3.68 -5.45 -10.92
N LEU A 260 3.52 -6.55 -10.18
CA LEU A 260 2.93 -7.79 -10.71
C LEU A 260 1.52 -7.53 -11.24
N THR A 261 1.28 -7.91 -12.50
CA THR A 261 -0.04 -7.83 -13.13
C THR A 261 -0.77 -9.18 -13.01
N PRO A 262 -2.12 -9.21 -13.12
CA PRO A 262 -2.86 -10.46 -13.16
C PRO A 262 -2.36 -11.42 -14.26
N ALA A 263 -1.99 -10.89 -15.43
CA ALA A 263 -1.51 -11.70 -16.54
C ALA A 263 -0.16 -12.34 -16.24
N LEU A 264 0.79 -11.59 -15.67
CA LEU A 264 2.07 -12.13 -15.22
C LEU A 264 1.88 -13.16 -14.11
N PHE A 265 0.98 -12.90 -13.15
CA PHE A 265 0.68 -13.83 -12.08
C PHE A 265 0.18 -15.16 -12.63
N TRP A 266 -0.87 -15.16 -13.45
CA TRP A 266 -1.43 -16.39 -14.00
C TRP A 266 -0.45 -17.14 -14.93
N SER A 267 0.35 -16.43 -15.72
CA SER A 267 1.35 -17.04 -16.60
C SER A 267 2.52 -17.67 -15.84
N HIS A 268 2.80 -17.22 -14.62
CA HIS A 268 3.92 -17.69 -13.80
C HIS A 268 3.47 -18.20 -12.42
N LYS A 269 2.20 -18.63 -12.31
CA LYS A 269 1.54 -18.94 -11.04
C LYS A 269 2.35 -19.90 -10.19
N ASP A 270 2.71 -21.06 -10.74
CA ASP A 270 3.39 -22.10 -9.99
C ASP A 270 4.79 -21.66 -9.55
N SER A 271 5.52 -20.95 -10.43
CA SER A 271 6.84 -20.41 -10.08
C SER A 271 6.76 -19.38 -8.96
N LEU A 272 5.74 -18.51 -8.96
CA LEU A 272 5.54 -17.52 -7.91
C LEU A 272 5.12 -18.17 -6.59
N LEU A 273 4.19 -19.13 -6.61
CA LEU A 273 3.72 -19.82 -5.40
C LEU A 273 4.80 -20.70 -4.75
N GLN A 274 5.78 -21.18 -5.52
CA GLN A 274 6.92 -21.96 -5.02
C GLN A 274 8.10 -21.09 -4.54
N THR A 275 8.08 -19.78 -4.83
CA THR A 275 9.17 -18.87 -4.42
C THR A 275 8.99 -18.48 -2.95
N ASN A 276 10.07 -18.49 -2.18
CA ASN A 276 10.06 -18.07 -0.78
C ASN A 276 9.68 -16.58 -0.64
N GLU A 277 9.04 -16.21 0.47
CA GLU A 277 8.55 -14.84 0.69
C GLU A 277 9.66 -13.77 0.57
N GLU A 278 10.88 -14.09 1.00
CA GLU A 278 12.03 -13.17 0.95
C GLU A 278 12.51 -12.90 -0.49
N ASP A 279 12.34 -13.88 -1.38
CA ASP A 279 12.79 -13.83 -2.78
C ASP A 279 11.70 -13.32 -3.74
N LEU A 280 10.44 -13.32 -3.30
CA LEU A 280 9.28 -12.92 -4.11
C LEU A 280 9.40 -11.51 -4.72
N PRO A 281 9.79 -10.46 -3.97
CA PRO A 281 9.95 -9.12 -4.56
C PRO A 281 10.97 -9.09 -5.71
N THR A 282 12.09 -9.78 -5.55
CA THR A 282 13.14 -9.88 -6.58
C THR A 282 12.65 -10.66 -7.79
N LYS A 283 11.95 -11.78 -7.57
CA LYS A 283 11.36 -12.58 -8.64
C LYS A 283 10.32 -11.79 -9.43
N ILE A 284 9.43 -11.06 -8.74
CA ILE A 284 8.44 -10.19 -9.37
C ILE A 284 9.13 -9.11 -10.20
N ALA A 285 10.13 -8.43 -9.65
CA ALA A 285 10.88 -7.41 -10.39
C ALA A 285 11.54 -7.97 -11.66
N SER A 286 12.06 -9.20 -11.60
CA SER A 286 12.60 -9.91 -12.77
C SER A 286 11.52 -10.25 -13.80
N LEU A 287 10.31 -10.65 -13.39
CA LEU A 287 9.22 -10.96 -14.32
C LEU A 287 8.71 -9.69 -15.00
N VAL A 288 8.54 -8.61 -14.24
CA VAL A 288 8.10 -7.31 -14.75
C VAL A 288 9.12 -6.73 -15.75
N SER A 289 10.42 -6.90 -15.52
CA SER A 289 11.45 -6.42 -16.45
C SER A 289 11.60 -7.29 -17.71
N GLN A 290 11.25 -8.58 -17.61
CA GLN A 290 11.27 -9.53 -18.73
C GLN A 290 9.98 -9.52 -19.56
N GLU A 291 8.92 -8.88 -19.05
CA GLU A 291 7.67 -8.71 -19.77
C GLU A 291 7.95 -7.98 -21.09
N ARG A 292 7.83 -8.71 -22.21
CA ARG A 292 8.00 -8.12 -23.53
C ARG A 292 6.96 -7.02 -23.69
N VAL A 293 7.42 -5.82 -24.04
CA VAL A 293 6.55 -4.72 -24.45
C VAL A 293 5.74 -5.21 -25.64
N THR A 294 4.45 -5.45 -25.43
CA THR A 294 3.52 -5.84 -26.49
C THR A 294 3.39 -4.73 -27.52
N ASP A 295 3.18 -5.09 -28.78
CA ASP A 295 2.93 -4.09 -29.83
C ASP A 295 1.76 -3.19 -29.45
N ALA A 296 1.89 -1.89 -29.71
CA ALA A 296 0.83 -0.97 -29.35
C ALA A 296 -0.43 -1.25 -30.16
N VAL A 297 -1.52 -1.60 -29.47
CA VAL A 297 -2.83 -1.75 -30.08
C VAL A 297 -3.39 -0.38 -30.43
N THR A 298 -3.62 -0.14 -31.72
CA THR A 298 -4.29 1.07 -32.21
C THR A 298 -5.81 0.89 -32.13
N THR A 299 -6.50 1.79 -31.41
CA THR A 299 -7.96 1.79 -31.30
C THR A 299 -8.57 2.89 -32.17
N LEU A 300 -9.45 2.53 -33.11
CA LEU A 300 -10.30 3.49 -33.82
C LEU A 300 -11.37 4.06 -32.88
N ILE A 301 -11.48 5.40 -32.84
CA ILE A 301 -12.50 6.08 -32.03
C ILE A 301 -13.77 6.30 -32.86
N LYS A 302 -14.75 5.43 -32.71
CA LYS A 302 -16.06 5.56 -33.32
C LYS A 302 -16.86 6.71 -32.69
N PRO A 303 -17.74 7.40 -33.45
CA PRO A 303 -18.13 7.15 -34.84
C PRO A 303 -17.18 7.71 -35.90
N THR A 304 -16.01 8.25 -35.53
CA THR A 304 -15.04 8.69 -36.54
C THR A 304 -14.52 7.51 -37.36
N SER A 305 -14.06 7.79 -38.58
CA SER A 305 -13.45 6.80 -39.47
C SER A 305 -11.93 6.91 -39.54
N ASN A 306 -11.35 7.98 -38.98
CA ASN A 306 -9.97 8.36 -39.19
C ASN A 306 -9.19 8.73 -37.91
N LEU A 307 -9.80 8.75 -36.72
CA LEU A 307 -9.10 9.07 -35.47
C LEU A 307 -8.77 7.81 -34.67
N PHE A 308 -7.48 7.64 -34.36
CA PHE A 308 -6.96 6.48 -33.64
C PHE A 308 -6.19 6.90 -32.40
N VAL A 309 -6.24 6.07 -31.36
CA VAL A 309 -5.48 6.22 -30.12
C VAL A 309 -4.65 4.98 -29.85
N SER A 310 -3.40 5.16 -29.42
CA SER A 310 -2.48 4.06 -29.11
C SER A 310 -1.47 4.42 -28.02
N ALA A 311 -0.75 3.40 -27.53
CA ALA A 311 0.51 3.61 -26.84
C ALA A 311 1.59 4.09 -27.82
N SER A 312 2.61 4.81 -27.34
CA SER A 312 3.69 5.34 -28.19
C SER A 312 4.85 4.37 -28.38
N GLU A 313 5.02 3.40 -27.48
CA GLU A 313 6.05 2.37 -27.59
C GLU A 313 5.59 1.27 -28.55
N ASN A 314 6.48 0.80 -29.44
CA ASN A 314 6.19 -0.25 -30.44
C ASN A 314 4.92 0.00 -31.26
N VAL A 315 4.69 1.26 -31.66
CA VAL A 315 3.55 1.64 -32.48
C VAL A 315 3.90 1.60 -33.96
N ASP A 316 3.06 0.91 -34.74
CA ASP A 316 3.13 0.95 -36.20
C ASP A 316 2.49 2.24 -36.73
N LEU A 317 3.29 3.04 -37.43
CA LEU A 317 2.88 4.33 -37.99
C LEU A 317 2.49 4.26 -39.48
N THR A 318 2.73 3.14 -40.16
CA THR A 318 2.66 3.03 -41.64
C THR A 318 1.29 3.31 -42.24
N SER A 319 0.23 3.22 -41.43
CA SER A 319 -1.15 3.45 -41.87
C SER A 319 -1.68 4.86 -41.60
N PHE A 320 -0.84 5.79 -41.11
CA PHE A 320 -1.26 7.12 -40.68
C PHE A 320 -0.61 8.24 -41.50
N ASP A 321 -1.37 9.32 -41.72
CA ASP A 321 -0.88 10.53 -42.39
C ASP A 321 -0.45 11.59 -41.37
N THR A 322 -1.14 11.62 -40.23
CA THR A 322 -0.94 12.59 -39.16
C THR A 322 -0.67 11.87 -37.84
N VAL A 323 0.36 12.30 -37.11
CA VAL A 323 0.70 11.75 -35.79
C VAL A 323 0.81 12.87 -34.76
N ILE A 324 0.11 12.71 -33.63
CA ILE A 324 0.16 13.61 -32.48
C ILE A 324 0.68 12.82 -31.28
N SER A 325 1.90 13.11 -30.81
CA SER A 325 2.51 12.38 -29.71
C SER A 325 2.59 13.22 -28.43
N CYS A 326 2.03 12.70 -27.34
CA CYS A 326 2.08 13.29 -26.00
C CYS A 326 3.15 12.57 -25.15
N THR A 327 4.42 12.84 -25.43
CA THR A 327 5.58 12.08 -24.92
C THR A 327 6.66 13.03 -24.38
N PRO A 328 7.54 12.58 -23.46
CA PRO A 328 8.63 13.43 -22.95
C PRO A 328 9.59 13.89 -24.04
N GLN A 329 9.89 13.00 -25.00
CA GLN A 329 10.73 13.24 -26.16
C GLN A 329 9.93 12.98 -27.45
N PRO A 330 10.28 13.63 -28.58
CA PRO A 330 9.63 13.36 -29.84
C PRO A 330 9.87 11.92 -30.30
N LEU A 331 8.97 11.40 -31.14
CA LEU A 331 9.18 10.13 -31.81
C LEU A 331 10.41 10.21 -32.72
N SER A 332 11.09 9.09 -32.89
CA SER A 332 12.33 9.06 -33.66
C SER A 332 12.06 9.47 -35.10
N GLN A 333 12.98 10.27 -35.66
CA GLN A 333 12.83 10.73 -37.03
C GLN A 333 12.78 9.59 -38.07
N PRO A 334 13.61 8.54 -37.99
CA PRO A 334 13.54 7.42 -38.92
C PRO A 334 12.14 6.78 -38.93
N LEU A 335 11.55 6.57 -37.75
CA LEU A 335 10.20 6.00 -37.63
C LEU A 335 9.14 6.84 -38.36
N LEU A 336 9.22 8.17 -38.28
CA LEU A 336 8.28 9.06 -38.96
C LEU A 336 8.51 9.12 -40.48
N LYS A 337 9.77 9.08 -40.93
CA LYS A 337 10.14 9.10 -42.35
C LYS A 337 9.78 7.77 -43.04
N ASP A 338 10.08 6.65 -42.41
CA ASP A 338 9.79 5.31 -42.94
C ASP A 338 8.28 5.08 -43.10
N ALA A 339 7.49 5.66 -42.20
CA ALA A 339 6.03 5.65 -42.28
C ALA A 339 5.44 6.76 -43.17
N ALA A 340 6.27 7.61 -43.80
CA ALA A 340 5.85 8.72 -44.66
C ALA A 340 4.85 9.69 -43.98
N ILE A 341 5.05 9.99 -42.70
CA ILE A 341 4.17 10.90 -41.94
C ILE A 341 4.26 12.32 -42.50
N LYS A 342 3.11 12.85 -42.94
CA LYS A 342 2.97 14.17 -43.56
C LYS A 342 2.88 15.29 -42.53
N ALA A 343 2.22 15.02 -41.40
CA ALA A 343 2.00 15.99 -40.35
C ALA A 343 2.31 15.37 -38.98
N TYR A 344 3.29 15.92 -38.29
CA TYR A 344 3.68 15.49 -36.96
C TYR A 344 3.59 16.65 -35.97
N LEU A 345 2.85 16.44 -34.87
CA LEU A 345 2.74 17.38 -33.76
C LEU A 345 3.24 16.71 -32.48
N HIS A 346 4.39 17.16 -31.97
CA HIS A 346 4.93 16.72 -30.69
C HIS A 346 4.39 17.63 -29.57
N LEU A 347 3.66 17.05 -28.62
CA LEU A 347 3.24 17.71 -27.39
C LEU A 347 4.14 17.23 -26.24
N PRO A 348 5.19 18.00 -25.86
CA PRO A 348 6.14 17.60 -24.84
C PRO A 348 5.44 17.50 -23.47
N CYS A 349 5.26 16.27 -23.00
CA CYS A 349 4.57 15.97 -21.74
C CYS A 349 5.35 14.94 -20.93
N GLN A 350 5.51 15.21 -19.63
CA GLN A 350 6.04 14.22 -18.69
C GLN A 350 5.06 13.04 -18.49
N ILE A 351 5.50 12.00 -17.77
CA ILE A 351 4.66 10.85 -17.45
C ILE A 351 3.80 11.13 -16.21
N GLY A 352 2.60 10.53 -16.15
CA GLY A 352 1.72 10.58 -14.98
C GLY A 352 1.14 11.98 -14.72
N LYS A 353 0.96 12.33 -13.44
CA LYS A 353 0.25 13.56 -13.02
C LYS A 353 0.91 14.85 -13.51
N LEU A 354 2.25 14.87 -13.63
CA LEU A 354 2.99 16.01 -14.19
C LEU A 354 2.65 16.19 -15.67
N GLY A 355 2.54 15.09 -16.41
CA GLY A 355 2.08 15.07 -17.80
C GLY A 355 0.72 15.73 -18.00
N SER A 356 -0.25 15.44 -17.13
CA SER A 356 -1.58 16.08 -17.21
C SER A 356 -1.50 17.60 -17.06
N ARG A 357 -0.57 18.12 -16.26
CA ARG A 357 -0.35 19.56 -16.10
C ARG A 357 0.28 20.14 -17.36
N ASP A 358 1.34 19.52 -17.85
CA ASP A 358 2.07 19.98 -19.05
C ASP A 358 1.12 19.98 -20.26
N LEU A 359 0.30 18.93 -20.40
CA LEU A 359 -0.70 18.79 -21.46
C LEU A 359 -1.65 20.00 -21.54
N ARG A 360 -2.04 20.61 -20.41
CA ARG A 360 -2.89 21.82 -20.41
C ARG A 360 -2.31 22.94 -21.26
N ASN A 361 -1.00 23.14 -21.18
CA ASN A 361 -0.29 24.19 -21.89
C ASN A 361 0.03 23.81 -23.33
N GLN A 362 0.09 22.51 -23.64
CA GLN A 362 0.39 22.00 -24.98
C GLN A 362 -0.86 21.84 -25.87
N LEU A 363 -2.03 21.55 -25.28
CA LEU A 363 -3.28 21.34 -26.01
C LEU A 363 -3.69 22.49 -26.97
N PRO A 364 -3.43 23.78 -26.69
CA PRO A 364 -3.70 24.85 -27.66
C PRO A 364 -2.99 24.66 -29.01
N ALA A 365 -1.86 23.95 -29.05
CA ALA A 365 -1.13 23.63 -30.29
C ALA A 365 -1.95 22.78 -31.27
N LEU A 366 -3.01 22.09 -30.82
CA LEU A 366 -3.94 21.38 -31.71
C LEU A 366 -4.55 22.33 -32.77
N ARG A 367 -4.65 23.63 -32.47
CA ARG A 367 -5.18 24.64 -33.42
C ARG A 367 -4.24 24.92 -34.60
N SER A 368 -2.99 24.47 -34.53
CA SER A 368 -2.01 24.60 -35.62
C SER A 368 -2.06 23.45 -36.65
N LEU A 369 -2.95 22.47 -36.46
CA LEU A 369 -3.04 21.32 -37.36
C LEU A 369 -3.46 21.77 -38.77
N PRO A 370 -2.79 21.27 -39.83
CA PRO A 370 -3.08 21.68 -41.20
C PRO A 370 -4.44 21.16 -41.67
N SER A 371 -5.21 22.05 -42.30
CA SER A 371 -6.56 21.79 -42.82
C SER A 371 -6.62 20.77 -43.97
N THR A 372 -5.48 20.47 -44.60
CA THR A 372 -5.36 19.59 -45.78
C THR A 372 -5.21 18.11 -45.43
N THR A 373 -5.14 17.75 -44.15
CA THR A 373 -4.96 16.35 -43.72
C THR A 373 -6.30 15.60 -43.69
N ALA A 374 -6.80 15.19 -44.85
CA ALA A 374 -7.95 14.29 -44.99
C ALA A 374 -7.64 12.81 -44.63
N GLY A 375 -6.47 12.56 -44.04
CA GLY A 375 -5.90 11.25 -43.78
C GLY A 375 -6.24 10.67 -42.41
N LYS A 376 -5.65 9.51 -42.10
CA LYS A 376 -5.78 8.88 -40.78
C LYS A 376 -4.87 9.59 -39.77
N THR A 377 -5.43 9.93 -38.61
CA THR A 377 -4.75 10.61 -37.51
C THR A 377 -4.55 9.65 -36.34
N LEU A 378 -3.31 9.52 -35.88
CA LEU A 378 -2.95 8.78 -34.68
C LEU A 378 -2.61 9.74 -33.55
N ILE A 379 -3.16 9.51 -32.36
CA ILE A 379 -2.79 10.20 -31.14
C ILE A 379 -2.22 9.21 -30.14
N CYS A 380 -0.96 9.39 -29.74
CA CYS A 380 -0.28 8.43 -28.87
C CYS A 380 0.35 9.09 -27.63
N CYS A 381 0.51 8.29 -26.58
CA CYS A 381 1.28 8.61 -25.37
C CYS A 381 1.84 7.32 -24.78
N PRO A 382 2.76 7.35 -23.79
CA PRO A 382 3.41 6.12 -23.30
C PRO A 382 2.43 4.99 -22.92
N THR A 383 1.35 5.33 -22.21
CA THR A 383 0.36 4.34 -21.76
C THR A 383 -0.76 4.05 -22.77
N GLY A 384 -0.95 4.92 -23.76
CA GLY A 384 -2.12 4.93 -24.65
C GLY A 384 -3.49 5.13 -23.99
N LYS A 385 -3.55 5.38 -22.67
CA LYS A 385 -4.80 5.35 -21.88
C LYS A 385 -5.12 6.66 -21.15
N ASP A 386 -4.19 7.61 -21.11
CA ASP A 386 -4.37 8.86 -20.34
C ASP A 386 -4.20 10.12 -21.20
N LEU A 387 -2.97 10.56 -21.46
CA LEU A 387 -2.72 11.83 -22.15
C LEU A 387 -3.22 11.80 -23.60
N SER A 388 -2.96 10.71 -24.32
CA SER A 388 -3.47 10.52 -25.69
C SER A 388 -5.01 10.56 -25.73
N VAL A 389 -5.66 9.98 -24.73
CA VAL A 389 -7.13 10.01 -24.60
C VAL A 389 -7.64 11.42 -24.31
N GLY A 390 -6.93 12.19 -23.47
CA GLY A 390 -7.22 13.61 -23.23
C GLY A 390 -7.06 14.46 -24.49
N THR A 391 -5.99 14.25 -25.25
CA THR A 391 -5.74 14.94 -26.52
C THR A 391 -6.76 14.55 -27.59
N ALA A 392 -7.13 13.27 -27.69
CA ALA A 392 -8.21 12.81 -28.57
C ALA A 392 -9.56 13.42 -28.18
N LEU A 393 -9.86 13.55 -26.89
CA LEU A 393 -11.06 14.23 -26.43
C LEU A 393 -11.08 15.70 -26.85
N ALA A 394 -9.97 16.42 -26.66
CA ALA A 394 -9.84 17.80 -27.11
C ALA A 394 -10.01 17.93 -28.62
N TYR A 395 -9.36 17.05 -29.39
CA TYR A 395 -9.48 16.98 -30.85
C TYR A 395 -10.94 16.75 -31.28
N LEU A 396 -11.65 15.80 -30.68
CA LEU A 396 -13.07 15.54 -30.96
C LEU A 396 -13.96 16.73 -30.63
N CYS A 397 -13.66 17.45 -29.54
CA CYS A 397 -14.45 18.63 -29.17
C CYS A 397 -14.23 19.79 -30.15
N LEU A 398 -13.00 19.96 -30.64
CA LEU A 398 -12.65 21.02 -31.58
C LEU A 398 -13.14 20.74 -33.00
N TYR A 399 -12.99 19.51 -33.49
CA TYR A 399 -13.06 19.24 -34.94
C TYR A 399 -14.12 18.23 -35.37
N ALA A 400 -14.66 17.42 -34.45
CA ALA A 400 -15.65 16.41 -34.83
C ALA A 400 -17.08 16.96 -34.83
N THR A 401 -17.81 16.67 -35.89
CA THR A 401 -19.25 16.92 -36.04
C THR A 401 -20.08 15.84 -35.31
N SER A 402 -21.41 15.96 -35.28
CA SER A 402 -22.28 15.01 -34.56
C SER A 402 -22.30 13.60 -35.15
N ASP A 403 -22.03 13.46 -36.44
CA ASP A 403 -21.97 12.21 -37.22
C ASP A 403 -20.58 11.56 -37.20
N GLY A 404 -19.57 12.19 -36.59
CA GLY A 404 -18.21 11.65 -36.51
C GLY A 404 -17.28 12.10 -37.62
N THR A 405 -17.75 12.92 -38.56
CA THR A 405 -16.91 13.58 -39.55
C THR A 405 -15.97 14.58 -38.87
N VAL A 406 -14.71 14.61 -39.28
CA VAL A 406 -13.69 15.50 -38.72
C VAL A 406 -13.40 16.61 -39.72
N ASN A 407 -13.54 17.87 -39.29
CA ASN A 407 -13.20 19.03 -40.09
C ASN A 407 -12.15 19.90 -39.40
N LEU A 408 -10.90 19.80 -39.85
CA LEU A 408 -9.77 20.56 -39.31
C LEU A 408 -9.75 22.05 -39.72
N SER A 409 -10.50 22.45 -40.76
CA SER A 409 -10.48 23.83 -41.24
C SER A 409 -11.32 24.78 -40.36
N GLN A 410 -12.21 24.24 -39.52
CA GLN A 410 -13.14 25.03 -38.73
C GLN A 410 -13.20 24.51 -37.29
N PRO A 411 -12.23 24.90 -36.43
CA PRO A 411 -12.29 24.55 -35.02
C PRO A 411 -13.52 25.16 -34.36
N ARG A 412 -14.17 24.41 -33.49
CA ARG A 412 -15.28 24.88 -32.67
C ARG A 412 -14.82 25.96 -31.69
N GLU A 413 -15.64 26.98 -31.53
CA GLU A 413 -15.40 28.07 -30.59
C GLU A 413 -15.64 27.63 -29.14
N ALA A 414 -14.91 28.20 -28.19
CA ALA A 414 -15.01 27.83 -26.76
C ALA A 414 -16.43 28.03 -26.19
N ARG A 415 -17.18 29.02 -26.69
CA ARG A 415 -18.58 29.28 -26.30
C ARG A 415 -19.55 28.15 -26.64
N ASP A 416 -19.19 27.32 -27.62
CA ASP A 416 -20.03 26.19 -28.09
C ASP A 416 -19.61 24.87 -27.43
N ILE A 417 -18.68 24.90 -26.47
CA ILE A 417 -18.13 23.74 -25.79
C ILE A 417 -18.42 23.83 -24.30
N ASP A 418 -19.46 23.13 -23.84
CA ASP A 418 -19.79 23.00 -22.43
C ASP A 418 -19.38 21.63 -21.85
N LYS A 419 -19.54 21.46 -20.54
CA LYS A 419 -19.22 20.18 -19.86
C LYS A 419 -20.06 19.02 -20.36
N THR A 420 -21.27 19.28 -20.86
CA THR A 420 -22.19 18.25 -21.36
C THR A 420 -21.68 17.71 -22.69
N PHE A 421 -21.29 18.60 -23.61
CA PHE A 421 -20.70 18.27 -24.89
C PHE A 421 -19.37 17.51 -24.73
N ILE A 422 -18.51 17.94 -23.80
CA ILE A 422 -17.26 17.21 -23.51
C ILE A 422 -17.56 15.79 -23.00
N LYS A 423 -18.55 15.61 -22.12
CA LYS A 423 -18.97 14.28 -21.67
C LYS A 423 -19.52 13.43 -22.81
N GLN A 424 -20.29 14.02 -23.72
CA GLN A 424 -20.80 13.34 -24.92
C GLN A 424 -19.63 12.85 -25.79
N ARG A 425 -18.63 13.69 -26.07
CA ARG A 425 -17.43 13.28 -26.84
C ARG A 425 -16.58 12.25 -26.12
N LEU A 426 -16.49 12.33 -24.78
CA LEU A 426 -15.79 11.31 -24.00
C LEU A 426 -16.49 9.94 -24.10
N SER A 427 -17.83 9.91 -24.18
CA SER A 427 -18.57 8.65 -24.35
C SER A 427 -18.24 7.94 -25.66
N TRP A 428 -17.87 8.67 -26.72
CA TRP A 428 -17.42 8.09 -27.98
C TRP A 428 -16.11 7.29 -27.81
N ILE A 429 -15.19 7.84 -27.03
CA ILE A 429 -13.92 7.17 -26.72
C ILE A 429 -14.16 5.93 -25.85
N THR A 430 -14.92 6.08 -24.77
CA THR A 430 -15.09 4.99 -23.79
C THR A 430 -16.00 3.87 -24.29
N THR A 431 -16.87 4.12 -25.28
CA THR A 431 -17.64 3.07 -25.97
C THR A 431 -16.85 2.40 -27.10
N SER A 432 -15.87 3.08 -27.69
CA SER A 432 -14.97 2.48 -28.68
C SER A 432 -13.99 1.50 -28.05
N ASN A 433 -13.43 1.87 -26.88
CA ASN A 433 -12.63 0.97 -26.06
C ASN A 433 -12.77 1.37 -24.59
N PRO A 434 -13.39 0.54 -23.73
CA PRO A 434 -13.60 0.82 -22.32
C PRO A 434 -12.32 1.06 -21.50
N ALA A 435 -11.17 0.58 -21.97
CA ALA A 435 -9.88 0.80 -21.33
C ALA A 435 -9.37 2.25 -21.52
N LEU A 436 -9.93 3.01 -22.47
CA LEU A 436 -9.56 4.39 -22.75
C LEU A 436 -10.31 5.35 -21.84
N ASN A 437 -9.85 5.50 -20.60
CA ASN A 437 -10.46 6.38 -19.62
C ASN A 437 -9.40 7.31 -18.99
N PRO A 438 -9.39 8.60 -19.36
CA PRO A 438 -8.35 9.52 -18.92
C PRO A 438 -8.45 9.82 -17.43
N SER A 439 -7.32 10.16 -16.81
CA SER A 439 -7.26 10.51 -15.41
C SER A 439 -8.08 11.78 -15.12
N ARG A 440 -8.49 11.95 -13.84
CA ARG A 440 -9.18 13.19 -13.42
C ARG A 440 -8.35 14.43 -13.69
N ALA A 441 -7.02 14.35 -13.54
CA ALA A 441 -6.10 15.45 -13.79
C ALA A 441 -6.07 15.80 -15.29
N THR A 442 -5.99 14.80 -16.16
CA THR A 442 -6.06 14.98 -17.62
C THR A 442 -7.38 15.61 -18.05
N LEU A 443 -8.51 15.11 -17.54
CA LEU A 443 -9.83 15.71 -17.83
C LEU A 443 -9.95 17.16 -17.35
N GLN A 444 -9.37 17.49 -16.19
CA GLN A 444 -9.35 18.88 -15.71
C GLN A 444 -8.55 19.78 -16.65
N SER A 445 -7.43 19.30 -17.19
CA SER A 445 -6.64 20.05 -18.17
C SER A 445 -7.36 20.24 -19.50
N VAL A 446 -8.05 19.20 -20.01
CA VAL A 446 -8.88 19.31 -21.21
C VAL A 446 -10.01 20.31 -21.01
N ASN A 447 -10.77 20.21 -19.91
CA ASN A 447 -11.84 21.16 -19.59
C ASN A 447 -11.30 22.59 -19.48
N SER A 448 -10.16 22.77 -18.82
CA SER A 448 -9.54 24.08 -18.66
C SER A 448 -9.18 24.71 -20.00
N MET A 449 -8.67 23.93 -20.96
CA MET A 449 -8.29 24.43 -22.28
C MET A 449 -9.54 24.72 -23.14
N LEU A 450 -10.50 23.81 -23.16
CA LEU A 450 -11.68 23.93 -24.03
C LEU A 450 -12.65 25.02 -23.58
N MET A 451 -12.75 25.26 -22.27
CA MET A 451 -13.72 26.20 -21.68
C MET A 451 -13.12 27.56 -21.31
N SER A 452 -11.82 27.79 -21.52
CA SER A 452 -11.21 29.10 -21.23
C SER A 452 -11.62 30.15 -22.28
N HIS A 453 -12.19 31.26 -21.83
CA HIS A 453 -12.65 32.37 -22.67
C HIS A 453 -11.57 33.39 -23.07
N SER A 454 -10.33 33.22 -22.61
CA SER A 454 -9.24 34.15 -22.94
C SER A 454 -8.34 33.60 -24.05
N PRO A 455 -8.17 34.34 -25.17
CA PRO A 455 -7.04 34.15 -26.06
C PRO A 455 -5.80 34.76 -25.38
N GLU A 456 -5.29 34.13 -24.32
CA GLU A 456 -4.06 34.61 -23.67
C GLU A 456 -2.95 33.57 -23.82
N THR A 457 -2.12 33.82 -24.84
CA THR A 457 -0.68 34.09 -24.64
C THR A 457 -0.05 33.40 -23.44
N GLY A 458 0.08 32.07 -23.51
CA GLY A 458 1.13 31.39 -22.76
C GLY A 458 2.49 31.98 -23.19
N LYS A 459 3.32 32.39 -22.22
CA LYS A 459 4.64 33.04 -22.39
C LYS A 459 5.72 32.15 -23.05
N GLY A 460 5.35 31.18 -23.88
CA GLY A 460 6.26 30.32 -24.63
C GLY A 460 5.71 30.03 -26.02
N ALA A 461 6.60 29.84 -27.00
CA ALA A 461 6.21 29.42 -28.33
C ALA A 461 5.42 28.10 -28.26
N LEU A 462 4.20 28.09 -28.80
CA LEU A 462 3.42 26.86 -28.96
C LEU A 462 4.15 25.94 -29.94
N GLN A 463 3.97 24.62 -29.76
CA GLN A 463 4.49 23.66 -30.71
C GLN A 463 3.79 23.81 -32.05
N GLU A 464 4.56 23.79 -33.12
CA GLU A 464 4.06 23.85 -34.49
C GLU A 464 4.03 22.46 -35.11
N THR A 465 3.06 22.24 -36.01
CA THR A 465 3.02 21.01 -36.80
C THR A 465 4.16 21.00 -37.80
N ARG A 466 4.90 19.89 -37.86
CA ARG A 466 6.08 19.72 -38.72
C ARG A 466 5.87 18.60 -39.73
N ASN A 467 6.52 18.71 -40.88
CA ASN A 467 6.64 17.61 -41.84
C ASN A 467 7.96 16.87 -41.58
N ALA A 468 7.91 15.55 -41.39
CA ALA A 468 9.10 14.76 -41.03
C ALA A 468 10.21 14.82 -42.10
N SER A 469 9.87 15.12 -43.36
CA SER A 469 10.85 15.26 -44.45
C SER A 469 11.76 16.48 -44.30
N ASP A 470 11.36 17.49 -43.56
CA ASP A 470 11.97 18.83 -43.59
C ASP A 470 12.95 19.10 -42.44
N PHE A 471 13.15 18.12 -41.55
CA PHE A 471 13.99 18.25 -40.34
C PHE A 471 15.11 17.20 -40.31
N ASP A 472 16.05 17.30 -39.37
CA ASP A 472 17.09 16.28 -39.10
C ASP A 472 16.76 15.43 -37.85
N SER A 473 17.67 14.54 -37.44
CA SER A 473 17.47 13.65 -36.28
C SER A 473 17.42 14.39 -34.94
N ASN A 474 17.94 15.62 -34.90
CA ASN A 474 17.91 16.53 -33.75
C ASN A 474 16.72 17.52 -33.85
N TRP A 475 15.81 17.34 -34.81
CA TRP A 475 14.68 18.22 -35.08
C TRP A 475 15.06 19.66 -35.44
N ALA A 476 16.27 19.87 -35.99
CA ALA A 476 16.65 21.13 -36.63
C ALA A 476 16.14 21.16 -38.09
N PRO A 477 15.72 22.33 -38.63
CA PRO A 477 15.29 22.44 -40.02
C PRO A 477 16.43 22.03 -40.97
N LEU A 478 16.11 21.18 -41.97
CA LEU A 478 17.04 20.91 -43.06
C LEU A 478 17.20 22.19 -43.88
N LEU A 479 18.46 22.59 -44.09
CA LEU A 479 18.76 23.72 -44.95
C LEU A 479 18.23 23.44 -46.37
N PRO A 480 17.53 24.38 -47.01
CA PRO A 480 17.18 24.25 -48.43
C PRO A 480 18.47 24.10 -49.26
N PRO A 481 18.42 23.41 -50.42
CA PRO A 481 19.59 23.29 -51.29
C PRO A 481 20.10 24.70 -51.65
N PRO A 482 21.42 24.94 -51.60
CA PRO A 482 21.95 26.30 -51.66
C PRO A 482 21.68 26.93 -53.02
N THR A 483 20.83 27.97 -53.03
CA THR A 483 20.82 28.97 -54.10
C THR A 483 22.02 29.89 -53.90
N SER A 484 22.91 29.89 -54.89
CA SER A 484 24.13 30.69 -54.95
C SER A 484 23.90 32.21 -54.89
N LYS A 485 24.66 32.91 -54.03
CA LYS A 485 25.40 34.17 -54.24
C LYS A 485 25.86 34.72 -52.87
N LEU A 486 27.19 34.76 -52.62
CA LEU A 486 28.05 35.96 -52.52
C LEU A 486 27.58 36.93 -51.41
N GLU A 487 28.34 37.20 -50.35
CA GLU A 487 29.65 37.87 -50.38
C GLU A 487 30.42 37.74 -49.05
N ALA A 488 31.74 37.90 -49.13
CA ALA A 488 32.71 37.79 -48.04
C ALA A 488 33.36 39.15 -47.71
N ALA A 489 33.69 39.37 -46.43
CA ALA A 489 34.76 40.26 -45.93
C ALA A 489 35.06 39.86 -44.46
N ARG A 490 36.24 39.33 -44.08
CA ARG A 490 37.54 40.00 -43.73
C ARG A 490 37.35 41.13 -42.69
N LEU A 491 38.15 41.32 -41.62
CA LEU A 491 39.38 40.76 -41.07
C LEU A 491 39.55 41.29 -39.61
N ASP A 492 40.56 40.78 -38.89
CA ASP A 492 41.39 41.40 -37.84
C ASP A 492 41.25 41.08 -36.33
N SER A 493 42.43 40.77 -35.77
CA SER A 493 42.88 40.57 -34.37
C SER A 493 43.25 41.95 -33.73
N PRO A 494 43.81 42.13 -32.48
CA PRO A 494 44.60 41.21 -31.64
C PRO A 494 44.47 41.36 -30.08
N ALA A 495 45.37 40.63 -29.38
CA ALA A 495 45.70 40.50 -27.93
C ALA A 495 45.97 41.84 -27.16
N PRO A 496 46.30 41.93 -25.83
CA PRO A 496 47.09 40.97 -25.00
C PRO A 496 46.79 40.82 -23.47
N ALA A 497 47.45 39.78 -22.90
CA ALA A 497 48.06 39.52 -21.56
C ALA A 497 47.52 40.10 -20.22
N ASP A 498 47.43 39.25 -19.18
CA ASP A 498 48.36 39.25 -18.02
C ASP A 498 48.13 38.13 -16.96
N THR A 499 49.23 37.61 -16.42
CA THR A 499 49.43 36.72 -15.23
C THR A 499 49.51 37.55 -13.91
N PRO A 500 49.71 37.06 -12.65
CA PRO A 500 50.33 35.80 -12.13
C PRO A 500 49.52 35.13 -10.97
N GLY A 501 49.87 34.09 -10.20
CA GLY A 501 51.02 33.18 -10.04
C GLY A 501 51.09 32.63 -8.60
N SER A 502 51.36 31.32 -8.44
CA SER A 502 51.96 30.59 -7.30
C SER A 502 51.20 30.38 -5.96
N ASP A 503 51.59 29.46 -5.07
CA ASP A 503 51.95 28.02 -5.09
C ASP A 503 52.25 27.62 -3.60
N ARG A 504 52.13 26.32 -3.25
CA ARG A 504 52.80 25.58 -2.13
C ARG A 504 52.19 25.40 -0.70
N ASN A 505 52.17 24.10 -0.33
CA ASN A 505 52.74 23.40 0.85
C ASN A 505 51.98 23.22 2.20
N ASN A 506 51.70 21.94 2.49
CA ASN A 506 52.16 21.06 3.59
C ASN A 506 51.93 21.34 5.11
N ASP A 507 51.58 20.23 5.77
CA ASP A 507 52.01 19.68 7.08
C ASP A 507 51.06 19.65 8.33
N ALA A 508 50.87 18.40 8.79
CA ALA A 508 50.96 17.84 10.16
C ALA A 508 49.87 18.08 11.24
N HIS A 509 49.44 16.98 11.89
CA HIS A 509 49.10 16.87 13.33
C HIS A 509 49.02 15.39 13.82
N PRO A 510 49.15 15.10 15.14
CA PRO A 510 49.84 13.92 15.68
C PRO A 510 48.95 12.87 16.42
N ALA A 511 49.60 11.78 16.85
CA ALA A 511 49.08 10.56 17.49
C ALA A 511 48.62 10.72 18.97
N PRO A 512 47.85 9.76 19.54
CA PRO A 512 47.58 9.66 20.97
C PRO A 512 48.33 8.51 21.68
N ALA A 513 48.45 8.66 22.99
CA ALA A 513 49.27 7.92 23.94
C ALA A 513 48.62 6.65 24.54
N GLU A 514 49.50 5.77 25.05
CA GLU A 514 49.27 4.49 25.71
C GLU A 514 48.60 4.60 27.10
N SER A 515 47.89 3.55 27.53
CA SER A 515 47.42 3.38 28.91
C SER A 515 47.72 1.97 29.46
N HIS A 516 48.09 1.97 30.74
CA HIS A 516 48.71 0.89 31.50
C HIS A 516 47.76 -0.26 31.89
N VAL A 517 48.33 -1.46 31.95
CA VAL A 517 47.74 -2.72 32.45
C VAL A 517 47.85 -2.79 33.98
N ALA A 518 46.79 -3.22 34.68
CA ALA A 518 46.84 -3.65 36.07
C ALA A 518 46.00 -4.94 36.31
N THR A 519 46.63 -5.92 36.96
CA THR A 519 46.10 -7.25 37.36
C THR A 519 45.22 -7.22 38.63
N PRO A 520 44.32 -8.20 38.83
CA PRO A 520 43.37 -8.22 39.96
C PRO A 520 43.94 -8.85 41.24
N ARG A 521 43.56 -8.31 42.40
CA ARG A 521 43.80 -8.89 43.74
C ARG A 521 42.48 -9.37 44.36
N ASN A 522 42.42 -10.65 44.70
CA ASN A 522 41.35 -11.32 45.47
C ASN A 522 41.24 -10.80 46.92
N LEU A 523 40.03 -10.44 47.37
CA LEU A 523 39.67 -10.21 48.79
C LEU A 523 38.24 -10.77 49.07
N PRO A 524 37.96 -11.32 50.27
CA PRO A 524 36.70 -12.00 50.59
C PRO A 524 35.54 -11.03 50.92
N PRO A 525 34.27 -11.47 50.83
CA PRO A 525 33.08 -10.61 50.93
C PRO A 525 32.82 -10.11 52.38
N HIS A 526 32.61 -8.81 52.57
CA HIS A 526 32.44 -8.16 53.89
C HIS A 526 31.01 -7.61 54.15
N SER A 527 30.02 -7.88 53.29
CA SER A 527 28.61 -7.48 53.49
C SER A 527 27.59 -8.55 53.04
N PRO A 528 26.34 -8.55 53.57
CA PRO A 528 25.25 -9.41 53.07
C PRO A 528 24.99 -9.24 51.57
N GLN A 529 25.19 -8.03 51.03
CA GLN A 529 25.08 -7.72 49.61
C GLN A 529 26.18 -8.42 48.80
N ASP A 530 27.43 -8.46 49.29
CA ASP A 530 28.50 -9.24 48.64
C ASP A 530 28.18 -10.74 48.64
N ALA A 531 27.60 -11.27 49.74
CA ALA A 531 27.21 -12.67 49.83
C ALA A 531 26.06 -13.04 48.88
N ILE A 532 25.05 -12.18 48.77
CA ILE A 532 23.96 -12.33 47.80
C ILE A 532 24.52 -12.28 46.38
N PHE A 533 25.35 -11.29 46.07
CA PHE A 533 25.93 -11.14 44.73
C PHE A 533 26.78 -12.35 44.33
N ALA A 534 27.62 -12.85 45.24
CA ALA A 534 28.41 -14.06 45.03
C ALA A 534 27.55 -15.34 44.91
N THR A 535 26.38 -15.39 45.53
CA THR A 535 25.44 -16.53 45.42
C THR A 535 24.69 -16.50 44.09
N LEU A 536 24.36 -15.31 43.58
CA LEU A 536 23.74 -15.16 42.26
C LEU A 536 24.70 -15.61 41.15
N GLU A 537 25.98 -15.27 41.27
CA GLU A 537 27.02 -15.61 40.30
C GLU A 537 27.06 -17.11 39.95
N ASN A 538 27.02 -17.44 38.66
CA ASN A 538 27.07 -18.81 38.11
C ASN A 538 25.97 -19.76 38.61
N SER A 539 24.87 -19.24 39.17
CA SER A 539 23.70 -20.02 39.55
C SER A 539 22.62 -19.99 38.46
N THR A 540 21.98 -21.14 38.25
CA THR A 540 20.75 -21.25 37.45
C THR A 540 19.54 -21.34 38.36
N TRP A 541 18.54 -20.51 38.08
CA TRP A 541 17.35 -20.34 38.89
C TRP A 541 16.12 -20.76 38.09
N ARG A 542 15.25 -21.59 38.67
CA ARG A 542 13.88 -21.67 38.16
C ARG A 542 13.10 -20.50 38.71
N PHE A 543 12.29 -19.86 37.87
CA PHE A 543 11.47 -18.77 38.32
C PHE A 543 10.01 -18.94 37.94
N THR A 544 9.14 -18.40 38.80
CA THR A 544 7.72 -18.18 38.50
C THR A 544 7.39 -16.73 38.77
N ARG A 545 6.85 -16.04 37.76
CA ARG A 545 6.39 -14.65 37.85
C ARG A 545 4.87 -14.61 37.76
N HIS A 546 4.22 -13.95 38.70
CA HIS A 546 2.81 -13.61 38.62
C HIS A 546 2.68 -12.13 38.28
N LEU A 547 1.92 -11.83 37.22
CA LEU A 547 1.64 -10.48 36.76
C LEU A 547 0.15 -10.21 36.88
N SER A 548 -0.23 -9.21 37.67
CA SER A 548 -1.61 -8.78 37.83
C SER A 548 -1.72 -7.30 37.46
N SER A 549 -2.39 -6.99 36.35
CA SER A 549 -2.66 -5.63 35.94
C SER A 549 -4.08 -5.20 36.28
N ALA A 550 -4.23 -3.96 36.74
CA ALA A 550 -5.53 -3.32 36.94
C ALA A 550 -6.12 -2.76 35.63
N LEU A 551 -5.35 -2.73 34.54
CA LEU A 551 -5.75 -2.16 33.25
C LEU A 551 -6.26 -3.28 32.31
N PRO A 552 -7.52 -3.21 31.81
CA PRO A 552 -8.09 -4.24 30.93
C PRO A 552 -7.34 -4.48 29.61
N THR A 553 -6.51 -3.52 29.21
CA THR A 553 -5.68 -3.57 28.00
C THR A 553 -4.34 -4.28 28.19
N HIS A 554 -3.98 -4.62 29.43
CA HIS A 554 -2.70 -5.26 29.77
C HIS A 554 -2.97 -6.69 30.27
N PRO A 555 -2.27 -7.70 29.74
CA PRO A 555 -2.54 -9.09 30.12
C PRO A 555 -2.04 -9.39 31.54
N SER A 556 -2.93 -9.93 32.37
CA SER A 556 -2.57 -10.66 33.59
C SER A 556 -2.24 -12.12 33.26
N GLY A 557 -1.39 -12.75 34.07
CA GLY A 557 -1.00 -14.14 33.87
C GLY A 557 0.27 -14.55 34.61
N ARG A 558 0.80 -15.71 34.22
CA ARG A 558 1.95 -16.35 34.88
C ARG A 558 3.06 -16.64 33.87
N VAL A 559 4.30 -16.29 34.24
CA VAL A 559 5.51 -16.70 33.51
C VAL A 559 6.20 -17.81 34.31
N THR A 560 6.65 -18.87 33.64
CA THR A 560 7.56 -19.85 34.23
C THR A 560 8.76 -20.08 33.33
N GLY A 561 9.95 -20.18 33.92
CA GLY A 561 11.16 -20.32 33.13
C GLY A 561 12.42 -20.51 33.96
N THR A 562 13.56 -20.30 33.31
CA THR A 562 14.89 -20.36 33.90
C THR A 562 15.59 -19.02 33.75
N ALA A 563 16.37 -18.63 34.76
CA ALA A 563 17.21 -17.46 34.75
C ALA A 563 18.64 -17.79 35.15
N THR A 564 19.61 -17.10 34.57
CA THR A 564 21.04 -17.25 34.85
C THR A 564 21.67 -15.89 35.13
N PHE A 565 22.70 -15.89 35.97
CA PHE A 565 23.55 -14.72 36.21
C PHE A 565 24.98 -15.08 35.83
N THR A 566 25.48 -14.45 34.77
CA THR A 566 26.79 -14.77 34.20
C THR A 566 27.78 -13.65 34.51
N PRO A 567 28.99 -13.94 35.02
CA PRO A 567 30.05 -12.96 35.17
C PRO A 567 30.35 -12.24 33.85
N THR A 568 30.66 -10.96 33.92
CA THR A 568 31.04 -10.18 32.73
C THR A 568 32.49 -9.72 32.81
N PRO A 569 33.12 -9.37 31.66
CA PRO A 569 34.41 -8.68 31.63
C PRO A 569 34.48 -7.38 32.44
N LEU A 570 33.33 -6.73 32.69
CA LEU A 570 33.27 -5.56 33.57
C LEU A 570 33.27 -6.00 35.04
N ALA A 571 34.18 -5.43 35.83
CA ALA A 571 34.33 -5.78 37.25
C ALA A 571 33.02 -5.61 38.03
N ASN A 572 32.79 -6.49 39.01
CA ASN A 572 31.61 -6.47 39.90
C ASN A 572 30.27 -6.43 39.15
N THR A 573 30.20 -7.01 37.94
CA THR A 573 29.02 -6.95 37.07
C THR A 573 28.60 -8.34 36.60
N LEU A 574 27.33 -8.67 36.80
CA LEU A 574 26.68 -9.89 36.33
C LEU A 574 25.63 -9.57 35.27
N LEU A 575 25.61 -10.35 34.19
CA LEU A 575 24.55 -10.33 33.19
C LEU A 575 23.45 -11.33 33.61
N TYR A 576 22.29 -10.79 33.96
CA TYR A 576 21.09 -11.56 34.16
C TYR A 576 20.45 -11.87 32.81
N THR A 577 20.12 -13.12 32.54
CA THR A 577 19.30 -13.52 31.39
C THR A 577 18.20 -14.48 31.83
N GLU A 578 16.98 -14.29 31.34
CA GLU A 578 15.87 -15.22 31.56
C GLU A 578 15.24 -15.69 30.26
N SER A 579 14.70 -16.91 30.28
CA SER A 579 13.85 -17.45 29.23
C SER A 579 12.73 -18.28 29.86
N GLY A 580 11.49 -18.09 29.40
CA GLY A 580 10.32 -18.80 29.91
C GLY A 580 9.10 -18.71 29.00
N GLU A 581 8.01 -19.33 29.43
CA GLU A 581 6.69 -19.25 28.80
C GLU A 581 5.76 -18.40 29.67
N PHE A 582 5.14 -17.40 29.07
CA PHE A 582 4.08 -16.59 29.65
C PHE A 582 2.73 -17.12 29.18
N GLU A 583 1.88 -17.49 30.14
CA GLU A 583 0.51 -17.90 29.93
C GLU A 583 -0.42 -16.82 30.50
N THR A 584 -1.29 -16.26 29.66
CA THR A 584 -2.29 -15.26 30.09
C THR A 584 -3.45 -15.95 30.79
N ASP A 585 -4.18 -15.22 31.61
CA ASP A 585 -5.41 -15.72 32.24
C ASP A 585 -6.49 -16.13 31.20
N SER A 586 -6.36 -15.64 29.96
CA SER A 586 -7.19 -16.02 28.81
C SER A 586 -6.69 -17.25 28.03
N GLY A 587 -5.60 -17.90 28.47
CA GLY A 587 -5.08 -19.14 27.89
C GLY A 587 -4.14 -18.97 26.68
N MET A 588 -3.68 -17.76 26.38
CA MET A 588 -2.68 -17.53 25.32
C MET A 588 -1.26 -17.75 25.88
N LYS A 589 -0.38 -18.35 25.07
CA LYS A 589 1.00 -18.67 25.44
C LYS A 589 2.01 -17.91 24.60
N PHE A 590 3.06 -17.38 25.23
CA PHE A 590 4.12 -16.60 24.59
C PHE A 590 5.49 -16.93 25.16
N THR A 591 6.54 -16.86 24.35
CA THR A 591 7.92 -16.93 24.85
C THR A 591 8.32 -15.59 25.46
N ALA A 592 8.75 -15.60 26.73
CA ALA A 592 9.26 -14.46 27.45
C ALA A 592 10.79 -14.57 27.61
N ARG A 593 11.51 -13.50 27.28
CA ARG A 593 12.95 -13.37 27.53
C ARG A 593 13.24 -11.98 28.08
N ARG A 594 14.19 -11.87 29.02
CA ARG A 594 14.67 -10.57 29.53
C ARG A 594 16.16 -10.62 29.83
N ARG A 595 16.79 -9.44 29.82
CA ARG A 595 18.19 -9.23 30.20
C ARG A 595 18.31 -8.00 31.09
N TYR A 596 19.10 -8.11 32.14
CA TYR A 596 19.43 -7.00 33.03
C TYR A 596 20.90 -7.06 33.42
N VAL A 597 21.47 -5.92 33.80
CA VAL A 597 22.84 -5.82 34.28
C VAL A 597 22.80 -5.55 35.77
N TYR A 598 23.31 -6.49 36.58
CA TYR A 598 23.43 -6.36 38.03
C TYR A 598 24.85 -5.93 38.37
N GLN A 599 25.01 -4.81 39.07
CA GLN A 599 26.31 -4.29 39.46
C GLN A 599 26.37 -4.16 40.98
N LEU A 600 27.45 -4.69 41.57
CA LEU A 600 27.77 -4.50 42.97
C LEU A 600 28.63 -3.24 43.12
N VAL A 601 28.09 -2.23 43.80
CA VAL A 601 28.77 -0.96 44.05
C VAL A 601 29.31 -1.00 45.49
N ARG A 602 30.62 -0.86 45.64
CA ARG A 602 31.30 -0.80 46.94
C ARG A 602 31.62 0.64 47.31
N ALA A 603 31.57 0.96 48.60
CA ALA A 603 31.80 2.31 49.12
C ALA A 603 33.20 2.91 48.80
N VAL A 604 34.17 2.10 48.34
CA VAL A 604 35.54 2.53 48.03
C VAL A 604 35.73 2.92 46.56
N ASP A 605 34.81 2.51 45.67
CA ASP A 605 34.89 2.76 44.21
C ASP A 605 34.14 4.04 43.77
N SER A 606 33.57 4.80 44.71
CA SER A 606 32.80 6.01 44.41
C SER A 606 33.70 7.24 44.23
N ASP A 607 34.60 7.21 43.26
CA ASP A 607 35.31 8.42 42.82
C ASP A 607 34.60 8.99 41.58
N GLN A 608 34.01 10.18 41.78
CA GLN A 608 33.27 11.02 40.82
C GLN A 608 31.89 10.51 40.34
N GLY A 609 30.83 11.06 40.96
CA GLY A 609 29.59 11.40 40.25
C GLY A 609 28.27 10.88 40.81
N ASP A 610 28.28 9.84 41.64
CA ASP A 610 27.04 9.15 42.05
C ASP A 610 26.73 9.33 43.54
N ARG A 611 26.48 10.59 43.93
CA ARG A 611 25.90 10.89 45.25
C ARG A 611 24.39 10.79 45.14
N GLY A 612 23.81 9.70 45.66
CA GLY A 612 22.39 9.67 45.99
C GLY A 612 22.04 10.80 46.97
N LYS A 613 20.81 11.33 46.89
CA LYS A 613 20.38 12.53 47.62
C LYS A 613 20.47 12.43 49.15
N ASP A 614 20.58 11.23 49.71
CA ASP A 614 20.45 11.00 51.16
C ASP A 614 21.73 10.51 51.87
N GLY A 615 22.91 10.57 51.24
CA GLY A 615 24.18 10.45 51.98
C GLY A 615 24.46 9.11 52.70
N GLU A 616 23.71 8.04 52.41
CA GLU A 616 24.01 6.71 52.94
C GLU A 616 25.21 6.08 52.18
N GLU A 617 26.40 6.14 52.81
CA GLU A 617 27.61 5.41 52.42
C GLU A 617 27.46 3.92 52.77
N GLY A 618 27.44 3.05 51.77
CA GLY A 618 27.37 1.60 51.98
C GLY A 618 27.44 0.79 50.67
N THR A 619 27.78 -0.49 50.75
CA THR A 619 27.78 -1.42 49.60
C THR A 619 26.34 -1.76 49.19
N PHE A 620 26.00 -1.61 47.91
CA PHE A 620 24.66 -1.90 47.39
C PHE A 620 24.69 -2.55 46.01
N ILE A 621 23.56 -3.13 45.61
CA ILE A 621 23.38 -3.70 44.27
C ILE A 621 22.48 -2.77 43.48
N ARG A 622 22.93 -2.37 42.28
CA ARG A 622 22.07 -1.68 41.31
C ARG A 622 21.79 -2.55 40.10
N VAL A 623 20.61 -2.36 39.54
CA VAL A 623 20.13 -3.04 38.35
C VAL A 623 19.96 -2.01 37.24
N ARG A 624 20.58 -2.28 36.09
CA ARG A 624 20.47 -1.48 34.88
C ARG A 624 19.83 -2.29 33.76
N PHE A 625 19.29 -1.61 32.77
CA PHE A 625 18.87 -2.23 31.53
C PHE A 625 20.09 -2.76 30.75
N PHE A 626 19.89 -3.82 29.97
CA PHE A 626 20.87 -4.23 28.96
C PHE A 626 20.65 -3.39 27.70
N ASP A 627 21.71 -2.84 27.10
CA ASP A 627 21.61 -2.05 25.87
C ASP A 627 21.71 -2.93 24.62
N ASP A 628 20.55 -3.31 24.08
CA ASP A 628 20.44 -4.09 22.84
C ASP A 628 20.92 -3.34 21.57
N ALA A 629 21.16 -2.02 21.64
CA ALA A 629 21.61 -1.24 20.47
C ALA A 629 23.08 -1.54 20.12
N VAL A 630 23.87 -1.93 21.12
CA VAL A 630 25.22 -2.43 20.94
C VAL A 630 25.07 -3.88 20.47
N ARG A 631 25.36 -4.17 19.19
CA ARG A 631 25.22 -5.50 18.56
C ARG A 631 26.17 -6.55 19.17
N ARG A 632 25.96 -6.88 20.45
CA ARG A 632 26.75 -7.80 21.28
C ARG A 632 25.80 -8.60 22.17
N ASP A 633 26.24 -9.78 22.55
CA ASP A 633 25.50 -10.68 23.46
C ASP A 633 26.02 -10.64 24.90
N ASP A 634 27.07 -9.87 25.15
CA ASP A 634 27.79 -9.73 26.43
C ASP A 634 27.99 -8.25 26.85
N ILE A 635 28.50 -8.04 28.07
CA ILE A 635 28.93 -6.71 28.54
C ILE A 635 30.44 -6.56 28.33
N GLY A 636 30.86 -5.56 27.55
CA GLY A 636 32.28 -5.31 27.29
C GLY A 636 33.04 -4.78 28.52
N GLY A 637 34.36 -4.97 28.55
CA GLY A 637 35.21 -4.56 29.69
C GLY A 637 35.24 -3.05 29.96
N SER A 638 34.82 -2.23 29.00
CA SER A 638 34.65 -0.78 29.09
C SER A 638 33.22 -0.33 29.41
N GLY A 639 32.28 -1.27 29.67
CA GLY A 639 30.88 -0.98 29.95
C GLY A 639 29.96 -0.94 28.72
N GLU A 640 30.42 -1.39 27.56
CA GLU A 640 29.60 -1.60 26.36
C GLU A 640 28.44 -2.56 26.67
N GLY A 641 27.21 -2.21 26.26
CA GLY A 641 26.01 -3.01 26.54
C GLY A 641 25.33 -2.70 27.89
N VAL A 642 25.89 -1.79 28.71
CA VAL A 642 25.24 -1.32 29.94
C VAL A 642 24.31 -0.16 29.63
N GLY A 643 23.01 -0.35 29.84
CA GLY A 643 21.97 0.66 29.60
C GLY A 643 21.70 1.58 30.80
N GLY A 644 20.55 2.28 30.73
CA GLY A 644 20.09 3.19 31.77
C GLY A 644 19.83 2.52 33.12
N LEU A 645 19.85 3.31 34.20
CA LEU A 645 19.52 2.85 35.55
C LEU A 645 18.06 2.41 35.62
N PHE A 646 17.80 1.22 36.19
CA PHE A 646 16.44 0.74 36.43
C PHE A 646 16.06 0.86 37.89
N VAL A 647 16.83 0.27 38.80
CA VAL A 647 16.56 0.36 40.24
C VAL A 647 17.80 0.11 41.08
N GLU A 648 17.86 0.73 42.25
CA GLU A 648 18.90 0.51 43.24
C GLU A 648 18.33 -0.16 44.47
N MET A 649 18.93 -1.27 44.88
CA MET A 649 18.57 -1.96 46.11
C MET A 649 19.07 -1.16 47.30
N GLY A 650 18.17 -0.83 48.23
CA GLY A 650 18.51 -0.20 49.49
C GLY A 650 19.05 -1.16 50.53
N SER A 651 19.24 -0.66 51.74
CA SER A 651 19.77 -1.42 52.87
C SER A 651 18.92 -2.65 53.19
N LEU A 652 19.57 -3.80 53.40
CA LEU A 652 18.92 -5.04 53.83
C LEU A 652 18.53 -4.94 55.30
N GLY A 653 17.23 -5.00 55.59
CA GLY A 653 16.68 -5.01 56.95
C GLY A 653 15.96 -6.33 57.24
N GLY A 654 15.98 -6.76 58.51
CA GLY A 654 15.09 -7.82 58.98
C GLY A 654 13.68 -7.26 59.17
N HIS A 655 12.67 -7.89 58.59
CA HIS A 655 11.29 -7.45 58.79
C HIS A 655 10.84 -7.80 60.22
N ALA A 656 10.59 -6.80 61.06
CA ALA A 656 9.93 -7.01 62.35
C ALA A 656 8.48 -7.49 62.09
N GLY A 657 8.27 -8.81 62.04
CA GLY A 657 6.93 -9.39 61.87
C GLY A 657 6.85 -10.75 61.14
N ILE A 658 7.93 -11.24 60.51
CA ILE A 658 7.94 -12.55 59.84
C ILE A 658 8.81 -13.51 60.64
N ALA A 659 8.21 -14.59 61.14
CA ALA A 659 8.88 -15.63 61.90
C ALA A 659 9.76 -16.49 60.97
N GLY A 660 10.98 -16.03 60.69
CA GLY A 660 12.00 -16.87 60.04
C GLY A 660 12.99 -16.07 59.21
N GLY A 661 14.10 -15.61 59.80
CA GLY A 661 15.42 -15.38 59.19
C GLY A 661 15.60 -14.59 57.87
N GLU A 662 14.53 -14.16 57.19
CA GLU A 662 14.55 -13.58 55.85
C GLU A 662 15.05 -12.14 55.87
N LEU A 663 15.82 -11.78 54.83
CA LEU A 663 16.28 -10.41 54.63
C LEU A 663 15.44 -9.73 53.56
N VAL A 664 15.01 -8.51 53.85
CA VAL A 664 14.17 -7.71 52.94
C VAL A 664 14.90 -6.42 52.60
N ALA A 665 14.88 -6.07 51.31
CA ALA A 665 15.31 -4.76 50.84
C ALA A 665 14.17 -4.08 50.08
N LYS A 666 14.14 -2.75 50.13
CA LYS A 666 13.32 -1.91 49.24
C LYS A 666 14.25 -1.05 48.40
N ASN A 667 13.76 -0.49 47.31
CA ASN A 667 14.55 0.43 46.51
C ASN A 667 14.90 1.72 47.28
N ARG A 668 16.08 2.28 47.03
CA ARG A 668 16.58 3.51 47.71
C ARG A 668 15.66 4.71 47.47
N ASP A 669 15.30 4.92 46.21
CA ASP A 669 14.36 5.96 45.77
C ASP A 669 13.27 5.33 44.89
N SER A 670 12.02 5.79 45.03
CA SER A 670 10.96 5.47 44.07
C SER A 670 11.38 5.97 42.69
N HIS A 671 11.61 5.03 41.76
CA HIS A 671 12.12 5.37 40.44
C HIS A 671 10.97 5.80 39.55
N LEU A 672 10.97 7.05 39.13
CA LEU A 672 10.07 7.55 38.10
C LEU A 672 10.63 7.09 36.74
N CYS A 673 9.96 6.16 36.09
CA CYS A 673 10.34 5.71 34.75
C CYS A 673 9.30 6.19 33.76
N GLY A 674 9.54 7.37 33.17
CA GLY A 674 8.52 8.11 32.42
C GLY A 674 7.52 8.78 33.38
N GLU A 675 6.23 8.48 33.25
CA GLU A 675 5.14 9.01 34.12
C GLU A 675 4.69 8.02 35.20
N ASP A 676 5.24 6.80 35.21
CA ASP A 676 4.85 5.75 36.14
C ASP A 676 5.87 5.61 37.28
N MET A 677 5.37 5.42 38.50
CA MET A 677 6.18 5.24 39.69
C MET A 677 6.44 3.75 39.95
N TYR A 678 7.72 3.38 40.04
CA TYR A 678 8.16 2.02 40.35
C TYR A 678 8.63 1.94 41.81
N ALA A 679 8.02 1.04 42.57
CA ALA A 679 8.52 0.59 43.86
C ALA A 679 8.94 -0.88 43.74
N ALA A 680 10.18 -1.19 44.17
CA ALA A 680 10.72 -2.53 44.12
C ALA A 680 11.04 -3.02 45.53
N SER A 681 10.72 -4.27 45.82
CA SER A 681 11.17 -4.94 47.03
C SER A 681 11.76 -6.31 46.71
N TRP A 682 12.76 -6.69 47.49
CA TRP A 682 13.41 -7.99 47.42
C TRP A 682 13.26 -8.70 48.74
N THR A 683 13.13 -10.03 48.67
CA THR A 683 13.14 -10.89 49.85
C THR A 683 14.08 -12.06 49.57
N PHE A 684 15.02 -12.29 50.48
CA PHE A 684 16.04 -13.30 50.34
C PHE A 684 15.91 -14.33 51.45
N SER A 685 16.03 -15.60 51.09
CA SER A 685 16.27 -16.68 52.06
C SER A 685 17.55 -16.39 52.85
N SER A 686 17.59 -16.84 54.10
CA SER A 686 18.73 -16.57 55.00
C SER A 686 20.05 -17.19 54.46
N ARG A 687 19.96 -18.35 53.79
CA ARG A 687 21.06 -19.01 53.07
C ARG A 687 21.67 -18.21 51.91
N MET A 688 20.94 -17.24 51.32
CA MET A 688 21.49 -16.37 50.26
C MET A 688 22.49 -15.35 50.80
N ALA A 689 22.35 -14.95 52.07
CA ALA A 689 23.08 -13.81 52.62
C ALA A 689 24.11 -14.20 53.69
N ARG A 690 24.07 -15.44 54.18
CA ARG A 690 24.99 -15.97 55.19
C ARG A 690 25.54 -17.32 54.74
N LYS A 691 26.87 -17.42 54.67
CA LYS A 691 27.56 -18.69 54.40
C LYS A 691 27.38 -19.63 55.60
N GLY A 692 26.89 -20.85 55.36
CA GLY A 692 26.83 -21.94 56.35
C GLY A 692 25.45 -22.23 56.96
N GLU A 693 24.38 -21.55 56.53
CA GLU A 693 23.01 -21.89 56.96
C GLU A 693 22.37 -23.00 56.10
N GLU A 694 21.66 -23.93 56.73
CA GLU A 694 20.89 -25.00 56.08
C GLU A 694 19.54 -24.49 55.56
N GLY A 695 19.04 -25.03 54.44
CA GLY A 695 17.75 -24.65 53.84
C GLY A 695 17.83 -24.44 52.32
N GLU A 696 16.70 -24.19 51.66
CA GLU A 696 16.66 -23.94 50.22
C GLU A 696 17.14 -22.50 49.88
N GLN A 697 17.92 -22.36 48.80
CA GLN A 697 18.26 -21.04 48.26
C GLN A 697 17.12 -20.54 47.37
N TRP A 698 16.49 -19.46 47.80
CA TRP A 698 15.49 -18.75 47.03
C TRP A 698 15.56 -17.24 47.27
N TRP A 699 15.05 -16.49 46.31
CA TRP A 699 14.80 -15.07 46.46
C TRP A 699 13.57 -14.64 45.66
N GLU A 700 13.01 -13.51 46.05
CA GLU A 700 11.82 -12.95 45.44
C GLU A 700 12.05 -11.48 45.13
N VAL A 701 11.54 -11.03 43.99
CA VAL A 701 11.44 -9.60 43.67
C VAL A 701 10.00 -9.25 43.34
N ARG A 702 9.52 -8.19 43.95
CA ARG A 702 8.20 -7.61 43.71
C ARG A 702 8.35 -6.20 43.17
N TYR A 703 7.58 -5.91 42.13
CA TYR A 703 7.40 -4.56 41.58
C TYR A 703 5.96 -4.14 41.76
N ASP A 704 5.75 -3.04 42.47
CA ASP A 704 4.48 -2.32 42.56
C ASP A 704 4.59 -1.08 41.69
N VAL A 705 3.83 -1.05 40.59
CA VAL A 705 3.85 0.06 39.64
C VAL A 705 2.52 0.78 39.63
N LYS A 706 2.58 2.08 39.89
CA LYS A 706 1.42 2.96 39.93
C LYS A 706 1.68 4.19 39.06
N GLY A 707 0.81 4.42 38.10
CA GLY A 707 0.89 5.57 37.23
C GLY A 707 -0.28 5.62 36.25
N PRO A 708 -0.44 6.74 35.53
CA PRO A 708 -1.53 6.94 34.59
C PRO A 708 -1.43 6.03 33.36
N LYS A 709 -0.25 5.46 33.08
CA LYS A 709 0.01 4.59 31.91
C LYS A 709 0.07 3.12 32.31
N LYS A 710 0.64 2.81 33.48
CA LYS A 710 0.77 1.45 34.00
C LYS A 710 0.27 1.33 35.43
N GLU A 711 -0.57 0.33 35.66
CA GLU A 711 -0.99 -0.08 36.99
C GLU A 711 -0.98 -1.61 37.07
N TYR A 712 0.06 -2.14 37.71
CA TYR A 712 0.21 -3.59 37.88
C TYR A 712 1.13 -3.93 39.05
N VAL A 713 1.00 -5.17 39.50
CA VAL A 713 1.89 -5.83 40.45
C VAL A 713 2.55 -7.01 39.77
N SER A 714 3.87 -7.12 39.89
CA SER A 714 4.63 -8.28 39.42
C SER A 714 5.45 -8.87 40.55
N THR A 715 5.20 -10.12 40.91
CA THR A 715 6.01 -10.87 41.89
C THR A 715 6.72 -12.01 41.20
N THR A 716 8.05 -12.06 41.27
CA THR A 716 8.88 -13.13 40.71
C THR A 716 9.60 -13.86 41.80
N ARG A 717 9.33 -15.16 41.93
CA ARG A 717 10.00 -16.06 42.86
C ARG A 717 11.04 -16.89 42.12
N TYR A 718 12.27 -16.91 42.62
CA TYR A 718 13.39 -17.69 42.11
C TYR A 718 13.78 -18.76 43.11
N THR A 719 13.94 -20.00 42.67
CA THR A 719 14.46 -21.11 43.46
C THR A 719 15.67 -21.69 42.75
N GLN A 720 16.74 -21.94 43.51
CA GLN A 720 17.95 -22.51 42.93
C GLN A 720 17.65 -23.92 42.45
N GLN A 721 18.09 -24.23 41.23
CA GLN A 721 18.01 -25.58 40.71
C GLN A 721 19.15 -26.39 41.35
N LEU A 722 18.81 -27.32 42.26
CA LEU A 722 19.73 -28.27 42.87
C LEU A 722 20.46 -29.14 41.83
#